data_AF-A0A077ZGA1-F1
#
_entry.id   AF-A0A077ZGA1-F1
#
_cell.length_a   1.000
_cell.length_b   1.000
_cell.length_c   1.000
_cell.angle_alpha   90.00
_cell.angle_beta   90.00
_cell.angle_gamma   90.00
#
_symmetry.space_group_name_H-M   'P 1'
#
loop_
_entity.id
_entity.type
_entity.pdbx_description
1 polymer ?
#
loop_
_entity_poly.entity_id
_entity_poly.type
_entity_poly.pdbx_seq_one_letter_code
_entity_poly.pdbx_strand_id
1 'polypeptide(L)'
;MSAENPLVPRLLRTKDRVRLKKYSYILTTQSYSLFRNAFFQNPDQARGEEEESGMRSFVSGHEELVMDEQKRLVTFNGELPSDLSKESIYSQSFNYVSRLGTAVGNLRYFDHHEGQINFRIFVEGYPIFSPSSKGKMSVKIEDSTTASTPQIKIETSMDTVQVPIPSDEEVELPSTLEVENSLAAVGFDLDKVQSFIIGYTWQDIDGVNKLVALTPEWFVKYDNNCIYWNNQHEQSLVTSSNQREDILQRLDNDEIKIKEDVSDEHREGYYLSAEQDNFETLLGASGNQTIARNSNITDRVLTSYPGGEKKFDLKKATSSFNRLMKDADFIMDGQEYTYLPDISKKDDELSKIVGAQSYEGIPFVDETSRVTLDIEKNNDQEQIINILASGSTGNSLYLESPQKRILVDAGLSGKKITSLLAEVDRKPEDLDAILVTHEHRDHIHGVGVLARKYKLPVYANEKTWEAMAPLIGKVDVEQKHIFEMGKVLTLGDLDIESFGVSHDAAAPQFYRFYKDGHSFVMLTDTGYASEHVRGTIRDADAYLVESNHDLEMLRMGAYPWSLKQRILGDRGHLSNDDGALVMTDILGDRTKRIYLGHLSKENNMKELAHMTMEETLTRYDLGVNHQFQIFDTDPDSATELYAI
;
A
#
# COMPACT_ATOMS: atom_id res chain seq x y z
N MET A 1 -29.51 40.74 3.95
CA MET A 1 -30.74 41.43 3.47
C MET A 1 -30.95 41.05 2.01
N SER A 2 -32.21 41.13 1.53
CA SER A 2 -32.77 40.46 0.33
C SER A 2 -32.72 38.92 0.35
N ALA A 3 -33.80 38.31 -0.14
CA ALA A 3 -34.07 36.88 -0.10
C ALA A 3 -33.56 36.14 -1.36
N GLU A 4 -33.75 34.82 -1.39
CA GLU A 4 -33.47 33.88 -2.50
C GLU A 4 -31.98 33.60 -2.75
N ASN A 5 -31.49 32.49 -2.18
CA ASN A 5 -30.24 31.85 -2.61
C ASN A 5 -30.56 30.90 -3.79
N PRO A 6 -30.14 31.18 -5.04
CA PRO A 6 -30.64 30.44 -6.21
C PRO A 6 -30.04 29.05 -6.45
N LEU A 7 -29.11 28.59 -5.59
CA LEU A 7 -28.14 27.55 -5.97
C LEU A 7 -28.49 26.12 -5.56
N VAL A 8 -29.42 25.90 -4.62
CA VAL A 8 -29.93 24.57 -4.26
C VAL A 8 -31.39 24.70 -3.81
N PRO A 9 -32.35 23.84 -4.23
CA PRO A 9 -32.22 22.67 -5.11
C PRO A 9 -33.14 22.72 -6.35
N ARG A 10 -32.68 22.17 -7.49
CA ARG A 10 -33.61 21.77 -8.56
C ARG A 10 -34.45 20.60 -8.05
N LEU A 11 -35.78 20.70 -8.11
CA LEU A 11 -36.63 19.51 -8.08
C LEU A 11 -36.28 18.65 -9.30
N LEU A 12 -35.43 17.64 -9.09
CA LEU A 12 -35.31 16.53 -10.04
C LEU A 12 -36.68 15.85 -10.03
N ARG A 13 -37.42 16.00 -11.13
CA ARG A 13 -38.67 15.29 -11.37
C ARG A 13 -38.43 14.27 -12.48
N THR A 14 -38.17 13.03 -12.10
CA THR A 14 -38.00 11.92 -13.03
C THR A 14 -39.39 11.40 -13.39
N LYS A 15 -39.71 11.38 -14.68
CA LYS A 15 -40.94 10.76 -15.18
C LYS A 15 -40.86 9.24 -15.13
N ASP A 16 -39.66 8.75 -15.41
CA ASP A 16 -39.33 7.33 -15.50
C ASP A 16 -38.45 6.93 -14.30
N ARG A 17 -38.33 5.62 -14.11
CA ARG A 17 -37.43 5.03 -13.11
C ARG A 17 -35.96 5.20 -13.52
N VAL A 18 -35.07 5.23 -12.53
CA VAL A 18 -33.62 5.43 -12.76
C VAL A 18 -32.87 4.22 -12.24
N ARG A 19 -31.96 3.65 -13.05
CA ARG A 19 -31.07 2.58 -12.61
C ARG A 19 -29.70 3.14 -12.25
N LEU A 20 -29.16 2.69 -11.11
CA LEU A 20 -27.81 3.01 -10.66
C LEU A 20 -27.13 1.76 -10.12
N LYS A 21 -25.83 1.65 -10.34
CA LYS A 21 -25.00 0.58 -9.79
C LYS A 21 -24.90 0.71 -8.26
N LYS A 22 -24.93 -0.41 -7.54
CA LYS A 22 -24.37 -0.47 -6.19
C LYS A 22 -22.85 -0.46 -6.29
N TYR A 23 -22.20 0.04 -5.24
CA TYR A 23 -20.77 -0.14 -5.05
C TYR A 23 -20.53 -0.80 -3.70
N SER A 24 -19.48 -1.61 -3.60
CA SER A 24 -18.87 -1.90 -2.31
C SER A 24 -17.53 -1.17 -2.24
N TYR A 25 -17.12 -0.73 -1.05
CA TYR A 25 -15.84 -0.05 -0.86
C TYR A 25 -15.10 -0.61 0.34
N ILE A 26 -13.79 -0.76 0.22
CA ILE A 26 -12.91 -0.95 1.37
C ILE A 26 -12.73 0.42 2.05
N LEU A 27 -12.94 0.42 3.37
CA LEU A 27 -12.78 1.55 4.25
C LEU A 27 -11.33 1.65 4.71
N THR A 28 -10.79 2.86 4.67
CA THR A 28 -9.50 3.17 5.32
C THR A 28 -9.72 4.14 6.45
N THR A 29 -9.12 3.82 7.60
CA THR A 29 -9.16 4.65 8.80
C THR A 29 -8.04 5.67 8.73
N GLN A 30 -8.40 6.94 8.62
CA GLN A 30 -7.43 8.02 8.53
C GLN A 30 -6.78 8.29 9.88
N SER A 31 -5.46 8.52 9.88
CA SER A 31 -4.67 8.75 11.08
C SER A 31 -5.04 10.08 11.76
N TYR A 32 -4.82 10.17 13.07
CA TYR A 32 -4.95 11.43 13.81
C TYR A 32 -4.07 12.55 13.23
N SER A 33 -2.90 12.21 12.70
CA SER A 33 -1.96 13.16 12.11
C SER A 33 -2.55 13.89 10.90
N LEU A 34 -3.40 13.25 10.10
CA LEU A 34 -4.10 13.91 8.99
C LEU A 34 -5.00 15.04 9.50
N PHE A 35 -5.88 14.73 10.46
CA PHE A 35 -6.85 15.70 10.99
C PHE A 35 -6.17 16.78 11.83
N ARG A 36 -5.14 16.42 12.62
CA ARG A 36 -4.33 17.37 13.38
C ARG A 36 -3.69 18.40 12.44
N ASN A 37 -2.97 17.93 11.43
CA ASN A 37 -2.25 18.78 10.49
C ASN A 37 -3.20 19.61 9.61
N ALA A 38 -4.42 19.13 9.34
CA ALA A 38 -5.42 19.86 8.58
C ALA A 38 -6.17 20.93 9.41
N PHE A 39 -6.50 20.65 10.67
CA PHE A 39 -7.46 21.49 11.42
C PHE A 39 -6.82 22.49 12.37
N PHE A 40 -5.72 22.17 13.05
CA PHE A 40 -5.06 23.14 13.90
C PHE A 40 -4.44 24.29 13.09
N GLN A 41 -4.39 25.49 13.68
CA GLN A 41 -3.58 26.59 13.17
C GLN A 41 -2.09 26.34 13.39
N ASN A 42 -1.74 25.70 14.51
CA ASN A 42 -0.38 25.32 14.88
C ASN A 42 -0.33 23.83 15.27
N PRO A 43 -0.32 22.91 14.29
CA PRO A 43 -0.44 21.46 14.55
C PRO A 43 0.74 20.88 15.35
N ASP A 44 1.93 21.46 15.21
CA ASP A 44 3.13 21.04 15.95
C ASP A 44 3.08 21.42 17.45
N GLN A 45 2.14 22.29 17.84
CA GLN A 45 1.89 22.66 19.24
C GLN A 45 0.76 21.83 19.87
N ALA A 46 0.03 21.02 19.08
CA ALA A 46 -1.08 20.22 19.57
C ALA A 46 -0.59 18.96 20.30
N ARG A 47 -0.87 18.88 21.61
CA ARG A 47 -0.46 17.76 22.48
C ARG A 47 -1.59 16.78 22.67
N GLY A 48 -1.31 15.47 22.58
CA GLY A 48 -2.30 14.41 22.69
C GLY A 48 -2.44 13.79 24.08
N GLU A 49 -3.62 13.28 24.40
CA GLU A 49 -3.91 12.39 25.54
C GLU A 49 -4.86 11.27 25.07
N GLU A 50 -4.56 9.99 25.35
CA GLU A 50 -5.50 8.86 25.20
C GLU A 50 -6.10 8.46 26.57
N GLU A 51 -7.42 8.30 26.61
CA GLU A 51 -8.11 7.68 27.75
C GLU A 51 -8.17 6.15 27.63
N GLU A 52 -8.28 5.42 28.75
CA GLU A 52 -8.63 3.97 28.75
C GLU A 52 -9.96 3.65 28.04
N SER A 53 -10.83 4.65 27.85
CA SER A 53 -12.06 4.55 27.04
C SER A 53 -11.76 4.36 25.54
N GLY A 54 -10.52 4.63 25.16
CA GLY A 54 -10.04 4.89 23.83
C GLY A 54 -9.82 6.38 23.59
N MET A 55 -10.65 7.29 24.07
CA MET A 55 -10.73 8.67 23.54
C MET A 55 -9.37 9.40 23.43
N ARG A 56 -8.92 9.67 22.19
CA ARG A 56 -7.81 10.59 21.87
C ARG A 56 -8.34 12.02 21.88
N SER A 57 -7.79 12.87 22.73
CA SER A 57 -7.88 14.32 22.54
C SER A 57 -6.52 14.87 22.11
N PHE A 58 -6.51 15.99 21.37
CA PHE A 58 -5.34 16.83 21.16
C PHE A 58 -5.70 18.27 21.45
N VAL A 59 -4.84 19.04 22.12
CA VAL A 59 -5.11 20.44 22.49
C VAL A 59 -3.96 21.36 22.10
N SER A 60 -4.28 22.52 21.52
CA SER A 60 -3.34 23.60 21.18
C SER A 60 -3.98 24.96 21.49
N GLY A 61 -3.63 25.55 22.64
CA GLY A 61 -4.15 26.86 23.07
C GLY A 61 -5.66 26.85 23.36
N HIS A 62 -6.47 27.32 22.40
CA HIS A 62 -7.93 27.32 22.45
C HIS A 62 -8.56 26.37 21.41
N GLU A 63 -7.72 25.60 20.72
CA GLU A 63 -8.12 24.57 19.76
C GLU A 63 -8.04 23.18 20.40
N GLU A 64 -9.01 22.33 20.10
CA GLU A 64 -9.16 20.95 20.61
C GLU A 64 -9.61 20.04 19.46
N LEU A 65 -8.95 18.90 19.29
CA LEU A 65 -9.34 17.82 18.39
C LEU A 65 -9.62 16.56 19.20
N VAL A 66 -10.89 16.19 19.35
CA VAL A 66 -11.30 14.91 19.93
C VAL A 66 -11.57 13.93 18.80
N MET A 67 -10.86 12.81 18.81
CA MET A 67 -11.25 11.63 18.06
C MET A 67 -11.98 10.71 19.04
N ASP A 68 -13.14 10.23 18.64
CA ASP A 68 -13.87 9.17 19.33
C ASP A 68 -13.84 7.99 18.38
N GLU A 69 -12.77 7.20 18.49
CA GLU A 69 -12.58 6.05 17.64
C GLU A 69 -13.68 5.00 17.92
N GLN A 70 -14.24 4.91 19.15
CA GLN A 70 -15.40 4.05 19.45
C GLN A 70 -16.66 4.41 18.64
N LYS A 71 -16.72 5.63 18.08
CA LYS A 71 -17.76 6.10 17.15
C LYS A 71 -17.27 6.39 15.72
N ARG A 72 -15.98 6.21 15.42
CA ARG A 72 -15.26 6.62 14.18
C ARG A 72 -15.41 8.11 13.89
N LEU A 73 -15.53 8.93 14.93
CA LEU A 73 -15.86 10.34 14.85
C LEU A 73 -14.62 11.20 15.11
N VAL A 74 -14.50 12.29 14.36
CA VAL A 74 -13.52 13.37 14.59
C VAL A 74 -14.30 14.64 14.84
N THR A 75 -14.06 15.26 15.99
CA THR A 75 -14.60 16.57 16.36
C THR A 75 -13.45 17.53 16.60
N PHE A 76 -13.48 18.71 16.01
CA PHE A 76 -12.55 19.79 16.29
C PHE A 76 -13.33 21.03 16.74
N ASN A 77 -12.86 21.70 17.79
CA ASN A 77 -13.34 23.00 18.25
C ASN A 77 -12.14 23.95 18.25
N GLY A 78 -12.32 25.22 17.84
CA GLY A 78 -11.22 26.18 17.84
C GLY A 78 -11.66 27.59 17.49
N GLU A 79 -10.70 28.49 17.29
CA GLU A 79 -10.96 29.86 16.85
C GLU A 79 -10.77 30.00 15.34
N LEU A 80 -11.61 30.80 14.69
CA LEU A 80 -11.42 31.11 13.28
C LEU A 80 -10.20 32.03 13.10
N PRO A 81 -9.23 31.68 12.21
CA PRO A 81 -8.09 32.50 11.88
C PRO A 81 -8.45 33.95 11.55
N SER A 82 -7.66 34.90 12.07
CA SER A 82 -7.99 36.33 11.97
C SER A 82 -8.00 36.87 10.54
N ASP A 83 -7.26 36.25 9.62
CA ASP A 83 -7.27 36.52 8.18
C ASP A 83 -8.56 36.01 7.51
N LEU A 84 -9.06 34.84 7.92
CA LEU A 84 -10.33 34.28 7.46
C LEU A 84 -11.57 35.00 8.03
N SER A 85 -11.44 35.78 9.10
CA SER A 85 -12.55 36.49 9.75
C SER A 85 -13.34 37.44 8.84
N LYS A 86 -12.74 37.92 7.75
CA LYS A 86 -13.37 38.83 6.77
C LYS A 86 -13.93 38.12 5.54
N GLU A 87 -13.63 36.84 5.40
CA GLU A 87 -14.02 36.02 4.26
C GLU A 87 -15.47 35.53 4.36
N SER A 88 -15.99 34.99 3.25
CA SER A 88 -17.30 34.34 3.29
C SER A 88 -17.25 33.02 4.08
N ILE A 89 -18.36 32.62 4.70
CA ILE A 89 -18.46 31.33 5.41
C ILE A 89 -18.08 30.11 4.53
N TYR A 90 -18.30 30.22 3.21
CA TYR A 90 -17.88 29.22 2.24
C TYR A 90 -16.35 29.17 2.10
N SER A 91 -15.69 30.32 1.99
CA SER A 91 -14.22 30.44 1.96
C SER A 91 -13.61 29.93 3.27
N GLN A 92 -14.18 30.35 4.41
CA GLN A 92 -13.75 29.96 5.76
C GLN A 92 -13.79 28.44 5.91
N SER A 93 -14.92 27.82 5.55
CA SER A 93 -15.07 26.35 5.66
C SER A 93 -14.19 25.60 4.65
N PHE A 94 -14.05 26.12 3.43
CA PHE A 94 -13.22 25.49 2.39
C PHE A 94 -11.73 25.46 2.75
N ASN A 95 -11.23 26.44 3.54
CA ASN A 95 -9.84 26.45 4.00
C ASN A 95 -9.46 25.14 4.71
N TYR A 96 -10.34 24.61 5.57
CA TYR A 96 -10.13 23.35 6.30
C TYR A 96 -10.30 22.12 5.41
N VAL A 97 -11.31 22.10 4.54
CA VAL A 97 -11.55 20.99 3.62
C VAL A 97 -10.39 20.81 2.65
N SER A 98 -9.83 21.91 2.14
CA SER A 98 -8.73 21.86 1.17
C SER A 98 -7.43 21.26 1.74
N ARG A 99 -7.17 21.43 3.05
CA ARG A 99 -6.00 20.87 3.75
C ARG A 99 -6.04 19.35 3.92
N LEU A 100 -7.24 18.75 3.91
CA LEU A 100 -7.39 17.28 3.91
C LEU A 100 -7.07 16.64 2.54
N GLY A 101 -6.97 17.45 1.48
CA GLY A 101 -6.74 16.98 0.12
C GLY A 101 -7.77 15.94 -0.33
N THR A 102 -7.29 14.83 -0.90
CA THR A 102 -8.12 13.67 -1.29
C THR A 102 -8.13 12.55 -0.26
N ALA A 103 -7.45 12.70 0.88
CA ALA A 103 -7.26 11.63 1.86
C ALA A 103 -8.59 11.15 2.47
N VAL A 104 -9.55 12.07 2.66
CA VAL A 104 -10.92 11.80 3.14
C VAL A 104 -11.93 11.55 2.00
N GLY A 105 -11.46 11.29 0.78
CA GLY A 105 -12.30 11.09 -0.40
C GLY A 105 -12.73 12.39 -1.10
N ASN A 106 -13.59 12.29 -2.12
CA ASN A 106 -14.01 13.42 -2.95
C ASN A 106 -15.09 14.27 -2.23
N LEU A 107 -14.69 15.03 -1.21
CA LEU A 107 -15.55 15.96 -0.50
C LEU A 107 -15.97 17.13 -1.40
N ARG A 108 -17.28 17.41 -1.43
CA ARG A 108 -17.86 18.58 -2.11
C ARG A 108 -18.90 19.25 -1.23
N TYR A 109 -19.05 20.57 -1.38
CA TYR A 109 -20.13 21.34 -0.76
C TYR A 109 -21.49 20.71 -1.13
N PHE A 110 -22.33 20.49 -0.13
CA PHE A 110 -23.65 19.88 -0.28
C PHE A 110 -24.76 20.89 0.07
N ASP A 111 -24.78 21.39 1.30
CA ASP A 111 -25.72 22.43 1.74
C ASP A 111 -25.21 23.24 2.95
N HIS A 112 -26.04 24.14 3.46
CA HIS A 112 -25.76 24.92 4.68
C HIS A 112 -27.03 25.19 5.48
N HIS A 113 -26.88 25.40 6.79
CA HIS A 113 -27.95 25.75 7.73
C HIS A 113 -27.35 26.46 8.96
N GLU A 114 -27.91 27.58 9.41
CA GLU A 114 -27.55 28.24 10.70
C GLU A 114 -26.05 28.32 11.02
N GLY A 115 -25.25 28.91 10.12
CA GLY A 115 -23.80 29.05 10.33
C GLY A 115 -23.01 27.75 10.14
N GLN A 116 -23.65 26.66 9.69
CA GLN A 116 -23.00 25.40 9.35
C GLN A 116 -22.97 25.16 7.84
N ILE A 117 -21.80 24.86 7.29
CA ILE A 117 -21.60 24.31 5.95
C ILE A 117 -21.45 22.80 6.06
N ASN A 118 -22.15 22.03 5.20
CA ASN A 118 -21.99 20.58 5.11
C ASN A 118 -21.33 20.21 3.78
N PHE A 119 -20.26 19.42 3.87
CA PHE A 119 -19.63 18.73 2.75
C PHE A 119 -19.97 17.24 2.82
N ARG A 120 -20.05 16.57 1.66
CA ARG A 120 -20.24 15.12 1.55
C ARG A 120 -19.25 14.52 0.57
N ILE A 121 -18.90 13.25 0.76
CA ILE A 121 -18.17 12.47 -0.25
C ILE A 121 -19.11 12.19 -1.42
N PHE A 122 -18.60 12.31 -2.66
CA PHE A 122 -19.34 11.98 -3.88
C PHE A 122 -18.71 10.79 -4.61
N VAL A 123 -19.54 9.81 -4.99
CA VAL A 123 -19.19 8.64 -5.83
C VAL A 123 -20.03 8.71 -7.10
N GLU A 124 -19.40 8.61 -8.28
CA GLU A 124 -20.04 8.77 -9.59
C GLU A 124 -20.94 10.02 -9.74
N GLY A 125 -20.60 11.09 -9.02
CA GLY A 125 -21.38 12.34 -9.01
C GLY A 125 -22.60 12.35 -8.09
N TYR A 126 -22.84 11.28 -7.31
CA TYR A 126 -23.90 11.20 -6.30
C TYR A 126 -23.32 11.30 -4.87
N PRO A 127 -23.97 12.04 -3.96
CA PRO A 127 -23.52 12.19 -2.57
C PRO A 127 -23.76 10.94 -1.73
N ILE A 128 -22.86 10.66 -0.78
CA ILE A 128 -23.04 9.63 0.24
C ILE A 128 -23.76 10.19 1.47
N PHE A 129 -24.71 9.41 1.99
CA PHE A 129 -25.48 9.66 3.20
C PHE A 129 -25.26 8.52 4.22
N SER A 130 -25.24 8.89 5.49
CA SER A 130 -25.22 7.97 6.63
C SER A 130 -26.11 8.56 7.74
N PRO A 131 -26.65 7.75 8.66
CA PRO A 131 -27.21 8.24 9.93
C PRO A 131 -26.15 8.90 10.83
N SER A 132 -24.87 8.65 10.57
CA SER A 132 -23.71 9.17 11.29
C SER A 132 -22.93 10.20 10.44
N SER A 133 -21.81 10.68 10.96
CA SER A 133 -20.90 11.59 10.24
C SER A 133 -20.08 10.89 9.13
N LYS A 134 -20.23 9.57 8.95
CA LYS A 134 -19.66 8.80 7.83
C LYS A 134 -20.09 9.39 6.48
N GLY A 135 -19.10 9.63 5.61
CA GLY A 135 -19.30 10.30 4.31
C GLY A 135 -19.65 11.79 4.38
N LYS A 136 -19.56 12.44 5.55
CA LYS A 136 -19.90 13.85 5.78
C LYS A 136 -18.76 14.58 6.50
N MET A 137 -18.61 15.87 6.20
CA MET A 137 -17.85 16.82 7.03
C MET A 137 -18.74 18.04 7.29
N SER A 138 -18.97 18.36 8.55
CA SER A 138 -19.73 19.53 8.99
C SER A 138 -18.74 20.59 9.46
N VAL A 139 -18.91 21.85 9.04
CA VAL A 139 -18.11 22.99 9.54
C VAL A 139 -19.07 24.07 10.00
N LYS A 140 -19.15 24.31 11.30
CA LYS A 140 -19.99 25.34 11.92
C LYS A 140 -19.12 26.50 12.39
N ILE A 141 -19.57 27.73 12.12
CA ILE A 141 -18.91 28.96 12.54
C ILE A 141 -19.94 29.80 13.30
N GLU A 142 -19.60 30.19 14.52
CA GLU A 142 -20.47 30.95 15.43
C GLU A 142 -19.75 32.19 15.96
N ASP A 143 -20.42 33.33 15.97
CA ASP A 143 -19.90 34.54 16.63
C ASP A 143 -19.85 34.32 18.14
N SER A 144 -18.66 34.43 18.74
CA SER A 144 -18.52 34.30 20.19
C SER A 144 -19.05 35.54 20.89
N THR A 145 -19.84 35.33 21.95
CA THR A 145 -20.23 36.41 22.87
C THR A 145 -19.15 36.74 23.90
N THR A 146 -18.06 35.96 23.95
CA THR A 146 -17.02 36.05 24.99
C THR A 146 -15.59 36.13 24.46
N ALA A 147 -15.30 35.54 23.29
CA ALA A 147 -14.00 35.61 22.63
C ALA A 147 -13.96 36.74 21.58
N SER A 148 -12.76 37.22 21.25
CA SER A 148 -12.53 38.26 20.24
C SER A 148 -12.71 37.78 18.78
N THR A 149 -12.86 36.48 18.60
CA THR A 149 -12.78 35.73 17.34
C THR A 149 -13.99 34.79 17.24
N PRO A 150 -14.61 34.65 16.05
CA PRO A 150 -15.63 33.63 15.83
C PRO A 150 -15.07 32.24 16.15
N GLN A 151 -15.88 31.37 16.73
CA GLN A 151 -15.50 29.99 17.00
C GLN A 151 -15.83 29.13 15.78
N ILE A 152 -14.99 28.12 15.53
CA ILE A 152 -15.22 27.09 14.52
C ILE A 152 -15.37 25.73 15.20
N LYS A 153 -16.33 24.95 14.71
CA LYS A 153 -16.50 23.53 15.05
C LYS A 153 -16.54 22.70 13.80
N ILE A 154 -15.71 21.67 13.72
CA ILE A 154 -15.69 20.69 12.61
C ILE A 154 -16.09 19.33 13.16
N GLU A 155 -16.86 18.57 12.38
CA GLU A 155 -17.23 17.20 12.70
C GLU A 155 -17.19 16.32 11.44
N THR A 156 -16.44 15.22 11.46
CA THR A 156 -16.32 14.30 10.33
C THR A 156 -16.02 12.86 10.78
N SER A 157 -15.89 11.94 9.82
CA SER A 157 -15.59 10.53 10.05
C SER A 157 -14.10 10.24 9.91
N MET A 158 -13.60 9.33 10.73
CA MET A 158 -12.27 8.75 10.58
C MET A 158 -12.18 7.80 9.39
N ASP A 159 -13.29 7.13 9.07
CA ASP A 159 -13.37 6.29 7.89
C ASP A 159 -13.65 7.12 6.65
N THR A 160 -12.95 6.77 5.59
CA THR A 160 -13.29 7.14 4.23
C THR A 160 -13.47 5.90 3.37
N VAL A 161 -14.22 6.05 2.27
CA VAL A 161 -14.25 5.08 1.18
C VAL A 161 -13.10 5.39 0.23
N GLN A 162 -12.21 4.41 -0.02
CA GLN A 162 -11.07 4.60 -0.93
C GLN A 162 -11.07 3.61 -2.08
N VAL A 163 -11.03 2.30 -1.81
CA VAL A 163 -10.92 1.28 -2.87
C VAL A 163 -12.31 0.77 -3.27
N PRO A 164 -12.81 1.04 -4.49
CA PRO A 164 -14.04 0.45 -4.98
C PRO A 164 -13.84 -1.04 -5.29
N ILE A 165 -14.69 -1.89 -4.73
CA ILE A 165 -14.83 -3.27 -5.19
C ILE A 165 -15.83 -3.28 -6.36
N PRO A 166 -15.44 -3.78 -7.55
CA PRO A 166 -16.34 -3.86 -8.70
C PRO A 166 -17.60 -4.68 -8.39
N SER A 167 -18.76 -4.12 -8.75
CA SER A 167 -20.03 -4.84 -8.72
C SER A 167 -20.85 -4.53 -9.98
N ASP A 168 -21.56 -5.55 -10.46
CA ASP A 168 -22.54 -5.44 -11.55
C ASP A 168 -23.99 -5.39 -11.04
N GLU A 169 -24.20 -5.31 -9.72
CA GLU A 169 -25.53 -5.10 -9.16
C GLU A 169 -26.05 -3.68 -9.45
N GLU A 170 -27.29 -3.59 -9.95
CA GLU A 170 -28.03 -2.34 -10.14
C GLU A 170 -29.29 -2.30 -9.28
N VAL A 171 -29.63 -1.11 -8.78
CA VAL A 171 -30.90 -0.79 -8.14
C VAL A 171 -31.74 0.08 -9.07
N GLU A 172 -32.99 -0.32 -9.30
CA GLU A 172 -33.97 0.49 -10.04
C GLU A 172 -34.78 1.36 -9.06
N LEU A 173 -34.46 2.64 -9.02
CA LEU A 173 -35.14 3.65 -8.22
C LEU A 173 -36.50 4.04 -8.83
N PRO A 174 -37.55 4.21 -8.00
CA PRO A 174 -38.85 4.68 -8.47
C PRO A 174 -38.77 6.09 -9.08
N SER A 175 -39.75 6.43 -9.93
CA SER A 175 -39.95 7.79 -10.41
C SER A 175 -40.31 8.73 -9.27
N THR A 176 -40.05 10.04 -9.41
CA THR A 176 -40.35 10.99 -8.33
C THR A 176 -41.84 11.10 -8.03
N LEU A 177 -42.71 10.77 -9.00
CA LEU A 177 -44.16 10.69 -8.79
C LEU A 177 -44.53 9.51 -7.88
N GLU A 178 -43.87 8.35 -8.03
CA GLU A 178 -44.03 7.21 -7.12
C GLU A 178 -43.56 7.57 -5.70
N VAL A 179 -42.47 8.34 -5.56
CA VAL A 179 -41.99 8.86 -4.26
C VAL A 179 -42.97 9.87 -3.65
N GLU A 180 -43.42 10.88 -4.41
CA GLU A 180 -44.41 11.89 -3.97
C GLU A 180 -45.70 11.23 -3.48
N ASN A 181 -46.24 10.26 -4.24
CA ASN A 181 -47.43 9.50 -3.84
C ASN A 181 -47.22 8.71 -2.55
N SER A 182 -46.04 8.11 -2.36
CA SER A 182 -45.73 7.30 -1.19
C SER A 182 -45.52 8.14 0.07
N LEU A 183 -44.90 9.32 -0.05
CA LEU A 183 -44.80 10.31 1.02
C LEU A 183 -46.19 10.78 1.47
N ALA A 184 -47.04 11.17 0.51
CA ALA A 184 -48.40 11.60 0.80
C ALA A 184 -49.24 10.50 1.47
N ALA A 185 -49.07 9.23 1.07
CA ALA A 185 -49.75 8.09 1.66
C ALA A 185 -49.37 7.82 3.12
N VAL A 186 -48.15 8.20 3.54
CA VAL A 186 -47.67 8.11 4.93
C VAL A 186 -48.00 9.39 5.73
N GLY A 187 -48.58 10.40 5.09
CA GLY A 187 -49.07 11.63 5.72
C GLY A 187 -48.09 12.81 5.69
N PHE A 188 -47.06 12.77 4.86
CA PHE A 188 -46.18 13.93 4.63
C PHE A 188 -46.90 15.01 3.82
N ASP A 189 -46.83 16.25 4.32
CA ASP A 189 -47.27 17.44 3.61
C ASP A 189 -46.31 17.78 2.45
N LEU A 190 -46.72 17.54 1.21
CA LEU A 190 -45.88 17.73 0.03
C LEU A 190 -45.47 19.20 -0.18
N ASP A 191 -46.21 20.18 0.34
CA ASP A 191 -45.86 21.60 0.23
C ASP A 191 -44.61 21.96 1.08
N LYS A 192 -44.20 21.08 1.99
CA LYS A 192 -42.95 21.19 2.77
C LYS A 192 -41.75 20.49 2.13
N VAL A 193 -41.93 19.77 1.02
CA VAL A 193 -40.83 19.11 0.30
C VAL A 193 -40.04 20.15 -0.50
N GLN A 194 -38.78 20.34 -0.13
CA GLN A 194 -37.84 21.27 -0.76
C GLN A 194 -37.11 20.61 -1.94
N SER A 195 -36.78 19.31 -1.86
CA SER A 195 -36.18 18.57 -2.99
C SER A 195 -36.16 17.06 -2.86
N PHE A 196 -36.12 16.42 -4.03
CA PHE A 196 -35.71 15.04 -4.22
C PHE A 196 -34.26 14.98 -4.71
N ILE A 197 -33.43 14.16 -4.05
CA ILE A 197 -32.01 13.97 -4.33
C ILE A 197 -31.76 12.47 -4.42
N ILE A 198 -31.07 12.01 -5.47
CA ILE A 198 -30.55 10.64 -5.53
C ILE A 198 -29.17 10.63 -4.86
N GLY A 199 -28.91 9.65 -4.01
CA GLY A 199 -27.63 9.49 -3.32
C GLY A 199 -27.37 8.03 -2.96
N TYR A 200 -26.22 7.80 -2.32
CA TYR A 200 -25.82 6.49 -1.83
C TYR A 200 -25.98 6.41 -0.31
N THR A 201 -26.65 5.40 0.21
CA THR A 201 -26.65 5.10 1.65
C THR A 201 -25.43 4.27 2.00
N TRP A 202 -24.67 4.74 2.98
CA TRP A 202 -23.60 4.00 3.64
C TRP A 202 -24.21 2.90 4.52
N GLN A 203 -24.01 1.64 4.12
CA GLN A 203 -24.46 0.45 4.82
C GLN A 203 -23.21 -0.36 5.20
N ASP A 204 -22.82 -0.33 6.48
CA ASP A 204 -21.72 -1.18 6.97
C ASP A 204 -22.08 -2.66 6.74
N ILE A 205 -21.12 -3.48 6.28
CA ILE A 205 -21.40 -4.90 5.98
C ILE A 205 -21.01 -5.76 7.17
N ASP A 206 -22.00 -6.41 7.76
CA ASP A 206 -21.83 -7.23 8.95
C ASP A 206 -20.88 -8.42 8.77
N GLY A 207 -20.06 -8.64 9.80
CA GLY A 207 -18.95 -9.59 9.79
C GLY A 207 -17.70 -9.01 9.11
N VAL A 208 -17.85 -8.27 8.02
CA VAL A 208 -16.73 -7.79 7.19
C VAL A 208 -16.19 -6.45 7.70
N ASN A 209 -15.22 -6.52 8.61
CA ASN A 209 -14.46 -5.34 9.03
C ASN A 209 -13.86 -4.61 7.82
N LYS A 210 -13.93 -3.27 7.84
CA LYS A 210 -13.51 -2.37 6.75
C LYS A 210 -14.28 -2.50 5.43
N LEU A 211 -15.48 -3.10 5.36
CA LEU A 211 -16.28 -3.10 4.12
C LEU A 211 -17.62 -2.37 4.29
N VAL A 212 -17.95 -1.53 3.30
CA VAL A 212 -19.24 -0.83 3.21
C VAL A 212 -19.92 -1.12 1.87
N ALA A 213 -21.24 -1.32 1.89
CA ALA A 213 -22.10 -1.22 0.71
C ALA A 213 -22.61 0.21 0.56
N LEU A 214 -22.50 0.75 -0.64
CA LEU A 214 -23.15 1.98 -1.08
C LEU A 214 -24.34 1.62 -1.97
N THR A 215 -25.54 1.70 -1.39
CA THR A 215 -26.80 1.39 -2.08
C THR A 215 -27.47 2.69 -2.58
N PRO A 216 -27.81 2.82 -3.89
CA PRO A 216 -28.50 4.00 -4.41
C PRO A 216 -29.92 4.10 -3.86
N GLU A 217 -30.31 5.26 -3.32
CA GLU A 217 -31.62 5.51 -2.69
C GLU A 217 -32.08 6.98 -2.87
N TRP A 218 -33.36 7.26 -2.57
CA TRP A 218 -33.94 8.61 -2.65
C TRP A 218 -33.90 9.33 -1.30
N PHE A 219 -33.43 10.57 -1.31
CA PHE A 219 -33.37 11.48 -0.17
C PHE A 219 -34.27 12.69 -0.43
N VAL A 220 -35.03 13.08 0.59
CA VAL A 220 -36.06 14.10 0.50
C VAL A 220 -35.75 15.20 1.50
N LYS A 221 -35.41 16.40 1.03
CA LYS A 221 -35.28 17.56 1.93
C LYS A 221 -36.67 18.08 2.24
N TYR A 222 -37.04 18.09 3.52
CA TYR A 222 -38.38 18.36 4.04
C TYR A 222 -38.27 19.26 5.27
N ASP A 223 -38.90 20.43 5.26
CA ASP A 223 -38.92 21.38 6.39
C ASP A 223 -37.48 21.62 6.96
N ASN A 224 -36.56 22.00 6.07
CA ASN A 224 -35.10 22.15 6.26
C ASN A 224 -34.29 20.89 6.64
N ASN A 225 -34.93 19.76 6.94
CA ASN A 225 -34.28 18.51 7.32
C ASN A 225 -34.16 17.53 6.13
N CYS A 226 -33.06 16.81 5.99
CA CYS A 226 -32.99 15.71 5.02
C CYS A 226 -33.60 14.43 5.62
N ILE A 227 -34.75 14.02 5.09
CA ILE A 227 -35.45 12.79 5.44
C ILE A 227 -35.10 11.71 4.40
N TYR A 228 -34.86 10.51 4.90
CA TYR A 228 -34.65 9.31 4.11
C TYR A 228 -35.99 8.69 3.71
N TRP A 229 -36.16 8.32 2.43
CA TRP A 229 -37.35 7.60 1.97
C TRP A 229 -36.97 6.27 1.33
N ASN A 230 -37.52 5.18 1.86
CA ASN A 230 -37.35 3.83 1.33
C ASN A 230 -38.70 3.10 1.33
N ASN A 231 -39.02 2.45 0.21
CA ASN A 231 -40.14 1.51 0.09
C ASN A 231 -39.68 0.14 0.61
N GLN A 232 -40.13 -0.23 1.81
CA GLN A 232 -39.71 -1.42 2.56
C GLN A 232 -39.42 -2.68 1.72
N HIS A 233 -38.22 -3.24 1.85
CA HIS A 233 -38.03 -4.66 2.16
C HIS A 233 -36.60 -4.98 2.67
N GLU A 234 -36.57 -5.83 3.71
CA GLU A 234 -35.46 -6.70 4.17
C GLU A 234 -34.24 -6.12 4.94
N GLN A 235 -33.78 -6.93 5.89
CA GLN A 235 -33.00 -6.62 7.10
C GLN A 235 -31.52 -7.00 6.96
N SER A 236 -30.60 -6.23 7.55
CA SER A 236 -29.42 -6.64 8.37
C SER A 236 -28.60 -5.38 8.72
N LEU A 237 -28.46 -5.01 10.00
CA LEU A 237 -27.43 -5.35 11.01
C LEU A 237 -26.42 -4.15 11.21
N VAL A 238 -25.38 -4.26 12.06
CA VAL A 238 -25.07 -3.32 13.18
C VAL A 238 -23.57 -3.34 13.65
N THR A 239 -23.07 -2.22 14.27
CA THR A 239 -21.76 -1.94 15.01
C THR A 239 -20.66 -1.20 14.20
N SER A 240 -19.91 -0.16 14.63
CA SER A 240 -19.25 0.36 15.90
C SER A 240 -17.75 -0.01 16.07
N SER A 241 -16.94 0.70 16.90
CA SER A 241 -15.50 0.90 16.55
C SER A 241 -14.41 1.15 17.67
N ASN A 242 -13.27 1.84 17.35
CA ASN A 242 -11.80 1.76 17.70
C ASN A 242 -11.12 2.59 18.91
N GLN A 243 -9.75 2.55 19.14
CA GLN A 243 -8.74 3.64 19.55
C GLN A 243 -7.19 3.29 19.84
N ARG A 244 -6.23 4.28 19.93
CA ARG A 244 -4.74 4.28 20.31
C ARG A 244 -4.14 5.73 20.65
N GLU A 245 -2.80 6.01 20.84
CA GLU A 245 -2.17 7.32 21.32
C GLU A 245 -1.12 8.13 20.40
N ASP A 246 -0.43 9.20 20.89
CA ASP A 246 0.55 10.17 20.25
C ASP A 246 2.07 9.84 20.40
N ILE A 247 2.97 10.51 19.63
CA ILE A 247 4.42 10.23 19.55
C ILE A 247 5.31 10.74 20.70
N LEU A 248 5.05 11.89 21.34
CA LEU A 248 5.84 12.28 22.52
C LEU A 248 5.47 11.39 23.72
N GLN A 249 4.21 10.97 23.78
CA GLN A 249 3.75 9.97 24.74
C GLN A 249 4.42 8.62 24.50
N ARG A 250 4.58 8.17 23.24
CA ARG A 250 5.38 6.98 22.90
C ARG A 250 6.83 7.10 23.36
N LEU A 251 7.51 8.21 23.07
CA LEU A 251 8.92 8.39 23.48
C LEU A 251 9.15 8.36 25.00
N ASP A 252 8.18 8.85 25.79
CA ASP A 252 8.24 8.79 27.26
C ASP A 252 7.83 7.40 27.80
N ASN A 253 6.81 6.76 27.21
CA ASN A 253 6.42 5.37 27.48
C ASN A 253 7.53 4.36 27.15
N ASP A 254 8.38 4.65 26.17
CA ASP A 254 9.52 3.83 25.72
C ASP A 254 10.86 4.16 26.46
N GLU A 255 10.82 4.97 27.53
CA GLU A 255 11.98 5.42 28.33
C GLU A 255 13.09 6.17 27.54
N ILE A 256 12.79 6.74 26.37
CA ILE A 256 13.79 7.36 25.47
C ILE A 256 14.14 8.79 25.91
N LYS A 257 15.39 9.01 26.32
CA LYS A 257 15.89 10.31 26.78
C LYS A 257 16.68 11.07 25.71
N ILE A 258 16.10 12.15 25.20
CA ILE A 258 16.78 13.15 24.37
C ILE A 258 17.71 13.99 25.28
N LYS A 259 18.93 14.28 24.81
CA LYS A 259 20.01 14.90 25.64
C LYS A 259 20.13 16.42 25.52
N GLU A 260 19.54 17.00 24.50
CA GLU A 260 19.61 18.44 24.17
C GLU A 260 18.20 18.90 23.77
N ASP A 261 17.87 20.17 24.04
CA ASP A 261 16.58 20.73 23.66
C ASP A 261 16.45 20.80 22.12
N VAL A 262 15.26 20.48 21.60
CA VAL A 262 14.96 20.62 20.17
C VAL A 262 14.93 22.11 19.83
N SER A 263 15.59 22.52 18.74
CA SER A 263 15.81 23.93 18.40
C SER A 263 14.73 24.52 17.48
N ASP A 264 14.24 25.70 17.85
CA ASP A 264 13.21 26.47 17.11
C ASP A 264 13.79 27.41 16.02
N GLU A 265 15.11 27.56 15.89
CA GLU A 265 15.73 28.56 14.97
C GLU A 265 15.52 28.25 13.46
N HIS A 266 14.85 29.16 12.75
CA HIS A 266 14.89 29.26 11.28
C HIS A 266 15.91 30.30 10.80
N ARG A 267 16.60 30.03 9.68
CA ARG A 267 17.53 30.96 9.02
C ARG A 267 17.23 31.05 7.52
N GLU A 268 17.19 32.27 6.98
CA GLU A 268 16.91 32.56 5.56
C GLU A 268 18.12 33.19 4.85
N GLY A 269 18.16 33.08 3.51
CA GLY A 269 19.21 33.67 2.67
C GLY A 269 18.73 33.91 1.23
N TYR A 270 19.39 34.84 0.52
CA TYR A 270 19.02 35.20 -0.86
C TYR A 270 19.65 34.27 -1.91
N TYR A 271 18.87 33.87 -2.91
CA TYR A 271 19.35 33.15 -4.09
C TYR A 271 20.11 34.07 -5.05
N LEU A 272 21.24 33.60 -5.58
CA LEU A 272 21.87 34.13 -6.79
C LEU A 272 21.14 33.57 -8.03
N SER A 273 20.85 34.41 -9.02
CA SER A 273 20.34 33.93 -10.31
C SER A 273 21.49 33.41 -11.17
N ALA A 274 21.48 32.12 -11.51
CA ALA A 274 22.32 31.57 -12.55
C ALA A 274 21.82 31.99 -13.95
N GLU A 275 22.71 32.03 -14.95
CA GLU A 275 22.29 32.10 -16.36
C GLU A 275 21.82 30.70 -16.78
N GLN A 276 20.64 30.62 -17.41
CA GLN A 276 20.07 29.33 -17.83
C GLN A 276 20.70 28.86 -19.13
N ASP A 277 21.37 27.71 -19.08
CA ASP A 277 21.91 27.04 -20.26
C ASP A 277 20.89 26.16 -21.00
N ASN A 278 21.25 25.72 -22.21
CA ASN A 278 20.40 24.88 -23.05
C ASN A 278 21.12 23.57 -23.44
N PHE A 279 20.63 22.43 -22.94
CA PHE A 279 21.27 21.12 -23.17
C PHE A 279 21.39 20.74 -24.65
N GLU A 280 20.43 21.06 -25.51
CA GLU A 280 20.55 20.81 -26.96
C GLU A 280 21.72 21.57 -27.60
N THR A 281 21.99 22.79 -27.12
CA THR A 281 23.14 23.61 -27.55
C THR A 281 24.46 23.06 -27.00
N LEU A 282 24.49 22.67 -25.72
CA LEU A 282 25.67 22.07 -25.08
C LEU A 282 26.07 20.74 -25.72
N LEU A 283 25.11 19.85 -26.01
CA LEU A 283 25.37 18.58 -26.72
C LEU A 283 25.86 18.79 -28.16
N GLY A 284 25.52 19.93 -28.78
CA GLY A 284 26.02 20.31 -30.11
C GLY A 284 27.49 20.73 -30.15
N ALA A 285 28.11 21.00 -28.99
CA ALA A 285 29.52 21.38 -28.91
C ALA A 285 30.46 20.21 -29.26
N SER A 286 31.56 20.48 -29.95
CA SER A 286 32.46 19.44 -30.47
C SER A 286 33.10 18.56 -29.39
N GLY A 287 33.18 19.01 -28.13
CA GLY A 287 33.68 18.22 -27.01
C GLY A 287 32.69 17.17 -26.48
N ASN A 288 31.39 17.37 -26.68
CA ASN A 288 30.34 16.60 -26.00
C ASN A 288 29.78 15.45 -26.86
N GLN A 289 30.44 15.12 -27.98
CA GLN A 289 29.96 14.12 -28.95
C GLN A 289 29.80 12.70 -28.39
N THR A 290 30.58 12.31 -27.38
CA THR A 290 30.43 10.99 -26.75
C THR A 290 29.14 10.91 -25.94
N ILE A 291 28.89 11.94 -25.13
CA ILE A 291 27.68 12.07 -24.30
C ILE A 291 26.45 12.16 -25.21
N ALA A 292 26.47 13.04 -26.22
CA ALA A 292 25.38 13.24 -27.17
C ALA A 292 24.95 11.98 -27.95
N ARG A 293 25.79 10.95 -28.05
CA ARG A 293 25.44 9.65 -28.67
C ARG A 293 24.72 8.70 -27.72
N ASN A 294 24.91 8.86 -26.42
CA ASN A 294 24.42 7.96 -25.39
C ASN A 294 23.51 8.69 -24.37
N SER A 295 22.88 9.79 -24.78
CA SER A 295 22.06 10.62 -23.91
C SER A 295 20.74 11.02 -24.55
N ASN A 296 19.75 11.29 -23.71
CA ASN A 296 18.42 11.73 -24.09
C ASN A 296 17.94 12.84 -23.16
N ILE A 297 17.30 13.86 -23.74
CA ILE A 297 16.69 14.97 -23.00
C ILE A 297 15.18 14.69 -22.92
N THR A 298 14.61 14.76 -21.73
CA THR A 298 13.16 14.67 -21.51
C THR A 298 12.80 15.56 -20.32
N ASP A 299 11.75 16.37 -20.45
CA ASP A 299 11.28 17.32 -19.43
C ASP A 299 12.39 18.21 -18.82
N ARG A 300 13.32 18.64 -19.67
CA ARG A 300 14.53 19.44 -19.35
C ARG A 300 15.59 18.72 -18.50
N VAL A 301 15.46 17.43 -18.25
CA VAL A 301 16.52 16.59 -17.67
C VAL A 301 17.32 15.93 -18.79
N LEU A 302 18.65 15.97 -18.68
CA LEU A 302 19.56 15.21 -19.54
C LEU A 302 19.96 13.92 -18.81
N THR A 303 19.53 12.77 -19.34
CA THR A 303 20.00 11.46 -18.86
C THR A 303 21.06 10.93 -19.82
N SER A 304 22.22 10.53 -19.31
CA SER A 304 23.33 10.00 -20.11
C SER A 304 23.83 8.66 -19.58
N TYR A 305 23.98 7.69 -20.47
CA TYR A 305 24.49 6.35 -20.16
C TYR A 305 25.95 6.22 -20.61
N PRO A 306 26.90 5.83 -19.74
CA PRO A 306 28.29 5.70 -20.14
C PRO A 306 28.46 4.54 -21.14
N GLY A 307 29.31 4.73 -22.16
CA GLY A 307 29.59 3.72 -23.19
C GLY A 307 30.42 2.50 -22.72
N GLY A 308 30.36 2.15 -21.43
CA GLY A 308 31.11 1.08 -20.77
C GLY A 308 31.11 1.22 -19.24
N GLU A 309 31.50 0.16 -18.52
CA GLU A 309 31.48 0.10 -17.05
C GLU A 309 32.35 1.22 -16.41
N LYS A 310 31.71 2.11 -15.62
CA LYS A 310 32.39 3.19 -14.87
C LYS A 310 32.39 2.86 -13.37
N LYS A 311 33.37 2.08 -12.92
CA LYS A 311 33.50 1.67 -11.50
C LYS A 311 33.44 2.85 -10.54
N PHE A 312 32.71 2.71 -9.43
CA PHE A 312 32.63 3.67 -8.34
C PHE A 312 32.87 2.96 -6.99
N ASP A 313 33.64 3.57 -6.08
CA ASP A 313 33.95 3.02 -4.75
C ASP A 313 33.14 3.82 -3.71
N LEU A 314 32.02 3.26 -3.22
CA LEU A 314 31.15 3.92 -2.24
C LEU A 314 31.90 4.26 -0.94
N LYS A 315 32.92 3.47 -0.56
CA LYS A 315 33.78 3.73 0.61
C LYS A 315 34.74 4.90 0.38
N LYS A 316 34.93 5.32 -0.87
CA LYS A 316 35.74 6.48 -1.28
C LYS A 316 34.97 7.44 -2.19
N ALA A 317 33.67 7.57 -1.95
CA ALA A 317 32.72 8.25 -2.84
C ALA A 317 33.21 9.61 -3.37
N THR A 318 33.73 10.49 -2.51
CA THR A 318 34.30 11.78 -2.89
C THR A 318 35.39 11.67 -3.96
N SER A 319 36.29 10.68 -3.83
CA SER A 319 37.38 10.46 -4.80
C SER A 319 36.88 9.80 -6.09
N SER A 320 35.87 8.94 -6.01
CA SER A 320 35.24 8.32 -7.17
C SER A 320 34.44 9.34 -7.98
N PHE A 321 33.67 10.20 -7.32
CA PHE A 321 32.95 11.32 -7.91
C PHE A 321 33.92 12.30 -8.58
N ASN A 322 34.91 12.82 -7.84
CA ASN A 322 35.91 13.76 -8.36
C ASN A 322 36.77 13.21 -9.52
N ARG A 323 36.83 11.89 -9.70
CA ARG A 323 37.46 11.24 -10.86
C ARG A 323 36.51 11.20 -12.06
N LEU A 324 35.23 10.86 -11.86
CA LEU A 324 34.22 10.86 -12.94
C LEU A 324 33.92 12.28 -13.43
N MET A 325 33.90 13.27 -12.54
CA MET A 325 33.79 14.70 -12.88
C MET A 325 34.95 15.27 -13.71
N LYS A 326 36.02 14.48 -13.93
CA LYS A 326 37.17 14.82 -14.80
C LYS A 326 37.16 14.07 -16.12
N ASP A 327 36.18 13.21 -16.34
CA ASP A 327 36.05 12.35 -17.51
C ASP A 327 35.07 12.99 -18.50
N ALA A 328 35.62 13.64 -19.53
CA ALA A 328 34.82 14.36 -20.54
C ALA A 328 33.97 13.43 -21.44
N ASP A 329 34.24 12.11 -21.44
CA ASP A 329 33.36 11.12 -22.08
C ASP A 329 32.19 10.71 -21.16
N PHE A 330 32.19 11.14 -19.89
CA PHE A 330 31.17 10.81 -18.88
C PHE A 330 30.22 11.98 -18.57
N ILE A 331 30.73 13.20 -18.41
CA ILE A 331 29.93 14.36 -18.01
C ILE A 331 30.41 15.66 -18.66
N MET A 332 29.47 16.53 -19.05
CA MET A 332 29.74 17.89 -19.52
C MET A 332 30.08 18.78 -18.33
N ASP A 333 31.09 19.64 -18.49
CA ASP A 333 31.46 20.69 -17.52
C ASP A 333 31.63 20.20 -16.06
N GLY A 334 32.05 18.94 -15.92
CA GLY A 334 32.16 18.23 -14.63
C GLY A 334 32.98 18.95 -13.54
N GLN A 335 33.84 19.90 -13.90
CA GLN A 335 34.59 20.72 -12.93
C GLN A 335 33.72 21.65 -12.08
N GLU A 336 32.49 21.95 -12.51
CA GLU A 336 31.59 22.81 -11.73
C GLU A 336 30.89 22.05 -10.59
N TYR A 337 30.70 20.74 -10.73
CA TYR A 337 29.97 19.90 -9.79
C TYR A 337 30.83 19.46 -8.61
N THR A 338 30.37 19.78 -7.40
CA THR A 338 30.94 19.32 -6.13
C THR A 338 30.08 18.21 -5.54
N TYR A 339 30.72 17.14 -5.05
CA TYR A 339 30.04 16.02 -4.38
C TYR A 339 29.33 16.47 -3.09
N LEU A 340 28.06 16.10 -2.94
CA LEU A 340 27.22 16.44 -1.77
C LEU A 340 26.92 15.17 -0.95
N PRO A 341 27.74 14.83 0.06
CA PRO A 341 27.60 13.58 0.80
C PRO A 341 26.29 13.48 1.57
N ASP A 342 25.80 14.59 2.13
CA ASP A 342 24.70 14.59 3.10
C ASP A 342 23.32 14.35 2.47
N ILE A 343 23.19 14.58 1.16
CA ILE A 343 21.98 14.29 0.35
C ILE A 343 22.18 13.06 -0.56
N SER A 344 23.38 12.46 -0.56
CA SER A 344 23.67 11.26 -1.34
C SER A 344 23.25 10.01 -0.57
N LYS A 345 22.27 9.27 -1.12
CA LYS A 345 21.86 7.99 -0.53
C LYS A 345 22.83 6.89 -0.93
N LYS A 346 23.57 6.37 0.04
CA LYS A 346 24.43 5.19 -0.13
C LYS A 346 23.65 3.98 0.36
N ASP A 347 22.85 3.44 -0.54
CA ASP A 347 22.07 2.22 -0.31
C ASP A 347 22.80 1.00 -0.87
N ASP A 348 22.52 -0.17 -0.31
CA ASP A 348 23.21 -1.42 -0.67
C ASP A 348 22.75 -1.98 -2.04
N GLU A 349 21.55 -1.62 -2.50
CA GLU A 349 21.00 -2.02 -3.81
C GLU A 349 21.28 -0.98 -4.91
N LEU A 350 20.87 0.28 -4.70
CA LEU A 350 20.91 1.33 -5.71
C LEU A 350 21.28 2.69 -5.09
N SER A 351 22.58 2.97 -5.10
CA SER A 351 23.15 4.17 -4.46
C SER A 351 22.98 5.40 -5.36
N LYS A 352 22.29 6.44 -4.87
CA LYS A 352 22.16 7.74 -5.55
C LYS A 352 23.20 8.73 -5.03
N ILE A 353 24.25 8.92 -5.81
CA ILE A 353 25.36 9.83 -5.50
C ILE A 353 25.12 11.18 -6.17
N VAL A 354 24.95 12.21 -5.36
CA VAL A 354 24.57 13.55 -5.80
C VAL A 354 25.78 14.49 -5.75
N GLY A 355 25.89 15.35 -6.76
CA GLY A 355 26.68 16.58 -6.68
C GLY A 355 25.93 17.75 -7.29
N ALA A 356 26.38 18.97 -7.02
CA ALA A 356 25.79 20.17 -7.60
C ALA A 356 26.83 21.24 -7.88
N GLN A 357 26.49 22.17 -8.77
CA GLN A 357 27.27 23.39 -9.00
C GLN A 357 27.39 24.19 -7.70
N SER A 358 28.46 24.96 -7.56
CA SER A 358 28.69 25.81 -6.38
C SER A 358 29.19 27.20 -6.74
N TYR A 359 28.82 28.19 -5.93
CA TYR A 359 29.33 29.56 -6.02
C TYR A 359 29.97 29.96 -4.69
N GLU A 360 31.19 30.48 -4.75
CA GLU A 360 32.00 30.82 -3.55
C GLU A 360 32.12 29.68 -2.51
N GLY A 361 32.00 28.42 -2.96
CA GLY A 361 32.06 27.22 -2.12
C GLY A 361 30.70 26.80 -1.52
N ILE A 362 29.62 27.52 -1.81
CA ILE A 362 28.25 27.16 -1.42
C ILE A 362 27.59 26.41 -2.58
N PRO A 363 27.18 25.14 -2.40
CA PRO A 363 26.48 24.39 -3.44
C PRO A 363 25.03 24.86 -3.57
N PHE A 364 24.55 24.97 -4.81
CA PHE A 364 23.13 25.16 -5.10
C PHE A 364 22.44 23.80 -5.00
N VAL A 365 21.52 23.63 -4.06
CA VAL A 365 20.83 22.34 -3.81
C VAL A 365 19.40 22.41 -4.35
N ASP A 366 19.29 22.58 -5.66
CA ASP A 366 18.04 22.56 -6.41
C ASP A 366 18.16 21.70 -7.68
N GLU A 367 17.04 21.41 -8.34
CA GLU A 367 16.99 20.52 -9.51
C GLU A 367 17.73 21.06 -10.74
N THR A 368 17.98 22.37 -10.84
CA THR A 368 18.58 23.01 -12.03
C THR A 368 20.11 22.99 -12.05
N SER A 369 20.72 22.77 -10.89
CA SER A 369 22.18 22.84 -10.65
C SER A 369 22.82 21.49 -10.33
N ARG A 370 22.04 20.40 -10.36
CA ARG A 370 22.38 19.09 -9.80
C ARG A 370 22.76 18.04 -10.87
N VAL A 371 23.72 17.18 -10.53
CA VAL A 371 23.92 15.88 -11.17
C VAL A 371 23.66 14.76 -10.17
N THR A 372 22.91 13.74 -10.59
CA THR A 372 22.69 12.51 -9.83
C THR A 372 23.33 11.35 -10.59
N LEU A 373 24.21 10.62 -9.93
CA LEU A 373 24.75 9.35 -10.42
C LEU A 373 23.98 8.22 -9.74
N ASP A 374 23.19 7.49 -10.52
CA ASP A 374 22.61 6.22 -10.08
C ASP A 374 23.70 5.14 -10.21
N ILE A 375 23.99 4.46 -9.09
CA ILE A 375 25.05 3.45 -8.99
C ILE A 375 24.42 2.12 -8.63
N GLU A 376 24.39 1.24 -9.62
CA GLU A 376 24.12 -0.18 -9.45
C GLU A 376 25.37 -0.88 -8.90
N LYS A 377 25.16 -1.78 -7.93
CA LYS A 377 26.19 -2.71 -7.47
C LYS A 377 26.46 -3.74 -8.57
N ASN A 378 27.70 -4.26 -8.64
CA ASN A 378 27.99 -5.38 -9.54
C ASN A 378 27.79 -6.69 -8.75
N ASN A 379 26.69 -7.39 -9.08
CA ASN A 379 26.14 -8.50 -8.30
C ASN A 379 26.83 -9.85 -8.54
N ASP A 380 28.06 -9.86 -9.09
CA ASP A 380 28.89 -11.05 -9.42
C ASP A 380 29.19 -12.01 -8.23
N GLN A 381 28.65 -11.76 -7.03
CA GLN A 381 28.82 -12.56 -5.82
C GLN A 381 27.49 -13.02 -5.19
N GLU A 382 26.36 -12.50 -5.63
CA GLU A 382 25.13 -12.44 -4.82
C GLU A 382 24.15 -13.59 -5.10
N GLN A 383 23.22 -13.80 -4.17
CA GLN A 383 22.09 -14.72 -4.32
C GLN A 383 20.92 -13.96 -4.99
N ILE A 384 20.65 -14.26 -6.26
CA ILE A 384 19.55 -13.65 -7.01
C ILE A 384 18.28 -14.48 -6.83
N ILE A 385 17.17 -13.84 -6.47
CA ILE A 385 15.87 -14.43 -6.22
C ILE A 385 14.83 -13.76 -7.11
N ASN A 386 13.89 -14.56 -7.61
CA ASN A 386 12.78 -14.07 -8.43
C ASN A 386 11.55 -14.94 -8.25
N ILE A 387 10.43 -14.34 -7.86
CA ILE A 387 9.16 -15.04 -7.76
C ILE A 387 8.55 -14.99 -9.16
N LEU A 388 8.68 -16.08 -9.91
CA LEU A 388 8.16 -16.16 -11.29
C LEU A 388 6.63 -16.15 -11.30
N ALA A 389 6.02 -16.83 -10.33
CA ALA A 389 4.59 -16.77 -10.07
C ALA A 389 4.25 -17.25 -8.65
N SER A 390 3.22 -16.67 -8.04
CA SER A 390 2.60 -17.26 -6.85
C SER A 390 1.10 -17.00 -6.77
N GLY A 391 0.37 -18.00 -6.29
CA GLY A 391 -1.10 -18.01 -6.19
C GLY A 391 -1.71 -19.35 -6.60
N SER A 392 -3.01 -19.51 -6.35
CA SER A 392 -3.75 -20.78 -6.47
C SER A 392 -3.86 -21.39 -7.89
N THR A 393 -3.18 -20.83 -8.89
CA THR A 393 -3.09 -21.34 -10.26
C THR A 393 -1.73 -21.95 -10.60
N GLY A 394 -0.72 -21.73 -9.76
CA GLY A 394 0.63 -22.27 -9.94
C GLY A 394 1.71 -21.40 -9.30
N ASN A 395 2.52 -22.03 -8.46
CA ASN A 395 3.68 -21.43 -7.81
C ASN A 395 4.98 -21.83 -8.54
N SER A 396 5.91 -20.88 -8.67
CA SER A 396 7.28 -21.16 -9.12
C SER A 396 8.21 -20.03 -8.72
N LEU A 397 9.36 -20.37 -8.16
CA LEU A 397 10.41 -19.44 -7.78
C LEU A 397 11.73 -19.81 -8.46
N TYR A 398 12.44 -18.79 -8.96
CA TYR A 398 13.78 -18.92 -9.49
C TYR A 398 14.80 -18.39 -8.49
N LEU A 399 15.90 -19.11 -8.34
CA LEU A 399 16.99 -18.75 -7.45
C LEU A 399 18.33 -19.04 -8.15
N GLU A 400 19.19 -18.03 -8.19
CA GLU A 400 20.49 -18.06 -8.85
C GLU A 400 21.60 -17.68 -7.86
N SER A 401 22.72 -18.34 -8.01
CA SER A 401 24.00 -18.09 -7.35
C SER A 401 25.10 -18.12 -8.43
N PRO A 402 26.32 -17.66 -8.12
CA PRO A 402 27.46 -17.79 -9.02
C PRO A 402 27.73 -19.20 -9.56
N GLN A 403 27.31 -20.28 -8.87
CA GLN A 403 27.51 -21.66 -9.34
C GLN A 403 26.25 -22.42 -9.75
N LYS A 404 25.05 -21.99 -9.32
CA LYS A 404 23.80 -22.75 -9.50
C LYS A 404 22.57 -21.91 -9.77
N ARG A 405 21.73 -22.41 -10.68
CA ARG A 405 20.39 -21.89 -10.98
C ARG A 405 19.33 -22.95 -10.68
N ILE A 406 18.47 -22.68 -9.72
CA ILE A 406 17.50 -23.62 -9.17
C ILE A 406 16.10 -23.08 -9.43
N LEU A 407 15.20 -23.99 -9.85
CA LEU A 407 13.77 -23.74 -9.85
C LEU A 407 13.16 -24.40 -8.61
N VAL A 408 12.39 -23.65 -7.82
CA VAL A 408 11.60 -24.19 -6.71
C VAL A 408 10.14 -24.22 -7.16
N ASP A 409 9.60 -25.42 -7.21
CA ASP A 409 8.31 -25.76 -7.81
C ASP A 409 8.14 -25.34 -9.28
N ALA A 410 7.22 -26.03 -9.94
CA ALA A 410 6.82 -25.75 -11.32
C ALA A 410 5.31 -25.95 -11.45
N GLY A 411 4.53 -25.17 -10.70
CA GLY A 411 3.07 -25.21 -10.68
C GLY A 411 2.38 -24.82 -11.97
N LEU A 412 3.08 -24.07 -12.81
CA LEU A 412 2.61 -23.61 -14.10
C LEU A 412 3.04 -24.57 -15.23
N SER A 413 2.42 -24.44 -16.40
CA SER A 413 2.87 -25.18 -17.58
C SER A 413 4.32 -24.82 -17.92
N GLY A 414 5.14 -25.79 -18.35
CA GLY A 414 6.53 -25.52 -18.71
C GLY A 414 6.72 -24.43 -19.79
N LYS A 415 5.69 -24.16 -20.62
CA LYS A 415 5.66 -23.02 -21.55
C LYS A 415 5.56 -21.68 -20.81
N LYS A 416 4.68 -21.57 -19.81
CA LYS A 416 4.52 -20.33 -19.02
C LYS A 416 5.76 -20.06 -18.17
N ILE A 417 6.33 -21.08 -17.54
CA ILE A 417 7.61 -20.95 -16.79
C ILE A 417 8.75 -20.49 -17.72
N THR A 418 8.83 -21.01 -18.95
CA THR A 418 9.80 -20.53 -19.95
C THR A 418 9.56 -19.07 -20.35
N SER A 419 8.31 -18.60 -20.35
CA SER A 419 7.96 -17.19 -20.61
C SER A 419 8.42 -16.29 -19.47
N LEU A 420 8.07 -16.66 -18.22
CA LEU A 420 8.39 -15.90 -17.01
C LEU A 420 9.91 -15.79 -16.81
N LEU A 421 10.68 -16.86 -17.06
CA LEU A 421 12.14 -16.81 -17.06
C LEU A 421 12.68 -15.83 -18.12
N ALA A 422 12.07 -15.78 -19.31
CA ALA A 422 12.46 -14.87 -20.37
C ALA A 422 12.05 -13.40 -20.11
N GLU A 423 11.06 -13.15 -19.26
CA GLU A 423 10.68 -11.80 -18.78
C GLU A 423 11.78 -11.20 -17.88
N VAL A 424 12.66 -12.03 -17.30
CA VAL A 424 13.82 -11.64 -16.45
C VAL A 424 15.18 -12.02 -17.07
N ASP A 425 15.25 -12.12 -18.40
CA ASP A 425 16.45 -12.46 -19.18
C ASP A 425 17.16 -13.77 -18.76
N ARG A 426 16.40 -14.75 -18.25
CA ARG A 426 16.87 -16.10 -17.90
C ARG A 426 16.34 -17.15 -18.85
N LYS A 427 17.06 -18.27 -18.93
CA LYS A 427 16.77 -19.38 -19.84
C LYS A 427 16.62 -20.68 -19.06
N PRO A 428 15.61 -21.51 -19.35
CA PRO A 428 15.46 -22.81 -18.71
C PRO A 428 16.56 -23.81 -19.09
N GLU A 429 17.31 -23.56 -20.18
CA GLU A 429 18.51 -24.31 -20.55
C GLU A 429 19.68 -24.12 -19.57
N ASP A 430 19.68 -23.03 -18.80
CA ASP A 430 20.73 -22.70 -17.82
C ASP A 430 20.42 -23.21 -16.40
N LEU A 431 19.26 -23.86 -16.18
CA LEU A 431 18.87 -24.43 -14.89
C LEU A 431 19.72 -25.68 -14.54
N ASP A 432 20.05 -25.83 -13.27
CA ASP A 432 20.80 -26.96 -12.71
C ASP A 432 19.92 -27.99 -11.98
N ALA A 433 18.78 -27.60 -11.43
CA ALA A 433 17.92 -28.46 -10.61
C ALA A 433 16.49 -27.93 -10.49
N ILE A 434 15.56 -28.83 -10.15
CA ILE A 434 14.22 -28.50 -9.64
C ILE A 434 14.11 -29.03 -8.20
N LEU A 435 13.76 -28.18 -7.24
CA LEU A 435 13.27 -28.58 -5.92
C LEU A 435 11.74 -28.61 -5.96
N VAL A 436 11.11 -29.62 -5.33
CA VAL A 436 9.64 -29.69 -5.20
C VAL A 436 9.26 -29.65 -3.72
N THR A 437 8.32 -28.79 -3.35
CA THR A 437 7.86 -28.64 -1.96
C THR A 437 6.85 -29.73 -1.57
N HIS A 438 5.87 -29.98 -2.45
CA HIS A 438 4.82 -30.98 -2.27
C HIS A 438 4.12 -31.35 -3.59
N GLU A 439 3.22 -32.33 -3.57
CA GLU A 439 2.64 -32.95 -4.78
C GLU A 439 1.40 -32.25 -5.38
N HIS A 440 0.96 -31.11 -4.84
CA HIS A 440 -0.22 -30.43 -5.37
C HIS A 440 0.03 -29.88 -6.78
N ARG A 441 -1.04 -29.80 -7.58
CA ARG A 441 -0.94 -29.60 -9.04
C ARG A 441 -0.28 -28.26 -9.39
N ASP A 442 -0.64 -27.23 -8.65
CA ASP A 442 -0.10 -25.88 -8.57
C ASP A 442 1.33 -25.81 -8.00
N HIS A 443 1.99 -26.94 -7.77
CA HIS A 443 3.44 -27.05 -7.52
C HIS A 443 4.13 -28.00 -8.51
N ILE A 444 3.43 -29.02 -9.05
CA ILE A 444 4.05 -30.07 -9.89
C ILE A 444 3.72 -30.04 -11.40
N HIS A 445 2.79 -29.21 -11.88
CA HIS A 445 2.23 -29.30 -13.25
C HIS A 445 3.28 -29.35 -14.37
N GLY A 446 4.32 -28.52 -14.26
CA GLY A 446 5.43 -28.39 -15.21
C GLY A 446 6.64 -29.28 -14.92
N VAL A 447 6.79 -29.81 -13.69
CA VAL A 447 8.01 -30.50 -13.21
C VAL A 447 8.49 -31.57 -14.19
N GLY A 448 7.64 -32.54 -14.53
CA GLY A 448 8.02 -33.63 -15.42
C GLY A 448 8.31 -33.18 -16.86
N VAL A 449 7.67 -32.11 -17.33
CA VAL A 449 7.92 -31.56 -18.67
C VAL A 449 9.29 -30.88 -18.73
N LEU A 450 9.60 -30.04 -17.74
CA LEU A 450 10.90 -29.36 -17.63
C LEU A 450 12.03 -30.35 -17.40
N ALA A 451 11.87 -31.28 -16.44
CA ALA A 451 12.85 -32.32 -16.15
C ALA A 451 13.22 -33.14 -17.40
N ARG A 452 12.23 -33.63 -18.18
CA ARG A 452 12.52 -34.36 -19.42
C ARG A 452 13.15 -33.49 -20.51
N LYS A 453 12.68 -32.26 -20.69
CA LYS A 453 13.12 -31.38 -21.79
C LYS A 453 14.54 -30.87 -21.57
N TYR A 454 14.89 -30.56 -20.33
CA TYR A 454 16.15 -29.92 -19.95
C TYR A 454 17.10 -30.85 -19.18
N LYS A 455 16.72 -32.12 -18.97
CA LYS A 455 17.50 -33.14 -18.24
C LYS A 455 17.83 -32.75 -16.79
N LEU A 456 16.96 -31.95 -16.17
CA LEU A 456 17.17 -31.44 -14.82
C LEU A 456 17.01 -32.56 -13.78
N PRO A 457 17.92 -32.67 -12.79
CA PRO A 457 17.66 -33.43 -11.57
C PRO A 457 16.52 -32.79 -10.78
N VAL A 458 15.64 -33.62 -10.22
CA VAL A 458 14.49 -33.23 -9.41
C VAL A 458 14.68 -33.76 -7.99
N TYR A 459 14.50 -32.89 -7.01
CA TYR A 459 14.67 -33.19 -5.58
C TYR A 459 13.34 -33.06 -4.83
N ALA A 460 12.98 -34.10 -4.09
CA ALA A 460 11.82 -34.14 -3.18
C ALA A 460 12.04 -35.26 -2.15
N ASN A 461 11.30 -35.27 -1.04
CA ASN A 461 11.30 -36.42 -0.13
C ASN A 461 10.62 -37.66 -0.76
N GLU A 462 10.82 -38.83 -0.16
CA GLU A 462 10.32 -40.12 -0.66
C GLU A 462 8.79 -40.12 -0.86
N LYS A 463 8.02 -39.57 0.09
CA LYS A 463 6.54 -39.55 0.03
C LYS A 463 6.00 -38.63 -1.06
N THR A 464 6.58 -37.44 -1.22
CA THR A 464 6.24 -36.53 -2.32
C THR A 464 6.57 -37.18 -3.66
N TRP A 465 7.69 -37.92 -3.77
CA TRP A 465 8.02 -38.71 -4.96
C TRP A 465 6.98 -39.80 -5.28
N GLU A 466 6.55 -40.57 -4.29
CA GLU A 466 5.49 -41.58 -4.44
C GLU A 466 4.18 -40.97 -4.95
N ALA A 467 3.78 -39.83 -4.39
CA ALA A 467 2.52 -39.16 -4.72
C ALA A 467 2.56 -38.41 -6.07
N MET A 468 3.68 -37.76 -6.43
CA MET A 468 3.80 -37.00 -7.69
C MET A 468 4.14 -37.85 -8.92
N ALA A 469 4.80 -39.01 -8.75
CA ALA A 469 5.26 -39.82 -9.88
C ALA A 469 4.15 -40.25 -10.88
N PRO A 470 2.91 -40.57 -10.46
CA PRO A 470 1.80 -40.83 -11.38
C PRO A 470 1.32 -39.59 -12.16
N LEU A 471 1.59 -38.38 -11.66
CA LEU A 471 1.01 -37.11 -12.12
C LEU A 471 1.89 -36.36 -13.12
N ILE A 472 3.23 -36.49 -13.00
CA ILE A 472 4.21 -35.76 -13.85
C ILE A 472 4.65 -36.52 -15.12
N GLY A 473 4.18 -37.75 -15.29
CA GLY A 473 4.62 -38.69 -16.33
C GLY A 473 6.02 -39.25 -16.07
N LYS A 474 6.56 -40.05 -17.00
CA LYS A 474 7.86 -40.71 -16.82
C LYS A 474 8.98 -39.68 -16.65
N VAL A 475 9.74 -39.78 -15.56
CA VAL A 475 11.03 -39.11 -15.34
C VAL A 475 12.05 -40.21 -15.11
N ASP A 476 13.22 -40.14 -15.74
CA ASP A 476 14.21 -41.20 -15.68
C ASP A 476 14.87 -41.27 -14.29
N VAL A 477 15.28 -42.48 -13.87
CA VAL A 477 15.70 -42.75 -12.48
C VAL A 477 16.92 -41.93 -12.08
N GLU A 478 17.82 -41.66 -13.04
CA GLU A 478 19.00 -40.81 -12.85
C GLU A 478 18.69 -39.33 -12.55
N GLN A 479 17.45 -38.89 -12.81
CA GLN A 479 16.98 -37.54 -12.49
C GLN A 479 16.26 -37.46 -11.13
N LYS A 480 16.07 -38.58 -10.43
CA LYS A 480 15.30 -38.63 -9.18
C LYS A 480 16.22 -38.60 -7.97
N HIS A 481 16.19 -37.49 -7.24
CA HIS A 481 16.95 -37.32 -6.02
C HIS A 481 16.00 -37.24 -4.82
N ILE A 482 16.37 -37.96 -3.76
CA ILE A 482 15.66 -37.90 -2.48
C ILE A 482 16.28 -36.76 -1.65
N PHE A 483 15.45 -35.81 -1.24
CA PHE A 483 15.82 -34.74 -0.31
C PHE A 483 14.81 -34.73 0.84
N GLU A 484 15.20 -35.39 1.93
CA GLU A 484 14.34 -35.56 3.11
C GLU A 484 14.19 -34.29 3.94
N MET A 485 13.00 -34.14 4.51
CA MET A 485 12.62 -33.07 5.43
C MET A 485 13.56 -33.01 6.65
N GLY A 486 13.96 -31.81 7.08
CA GLY A 486 14.91 -31.63 8.19
C GLY A 486 16.36 -31.96 7.83
N LYS A 487 16.73 -31.86 6.55
CA LYS A 487 18.11 -32.01 6.05
C LYS A 487 18.59 -30.75 5.35
N VAL A 488 19.92 -30.63 5.28
CA VAL A 488 20.59 -29.65 4.42
C VAL A 488 21.10 -30.35 3.17
N LEU A 489 20.85 -29.76 2.01
CA LEU A 489 21.36 -30.15 0.70
C LEU A 489 22.25 -29.02 0.16
N THR A 490 23.53 -29.29 -0.07
CA THR A 490 24.44 -28.34 -0.72
C THR A 490 24.40 -28.53 -2.23
N LEU A 491 24.06 -27.48 -2.99
CA LEU A 491 24.16 -27.43 -4.45
C LEU A 491 25.07 -26.25 -4.84
N GLY A 492 26.29 -26.56 -5.29
CA GLY A 492 27.28 -25.52 -5.62
C GLY A 492 27.73 -24.75 -4.38
N ASP A 493 27.45 -23.44 -4.36
CA ASP A 493 27.64 -22.54 -3.22
C ASP A 493 26.35 -22.19 -2.46
N LEU A 494 25.26 -22.94 -2.71
CA LEU A 494 23.99 -22.82 -1.97
C LEU A 494 23.82 -23.97 -0.97
N ASP A 495 23.61 -23.65 0.30
CA ASP A 495 23.13 -24.59 1.31
C ASP A 495 21.62 -24.44 1.46
N ILE A 496 20.87 -25.54 1.27
CA ILE A 496 19.41 -25.55 1.25
C ILE A 496 18.93 -26.37 2.44
N GLU A 497 18.34 -25.73 3.45
CA GLU A 497 17.74 -26.39 4.61
C GLU A 497 16.25 -26.65 4.37
N SER A 498 15.82 -27.91 4.45
CA SER A 498 14.40 -28.28 4.35
C SER A 498 13.74 -28.38 5.71
N PHE A 499 12.52 -27.86 5.84
CA PHE A 499 11.67 -27.98 7.03
C PHE A 499 10.23 -28.35 6.66
N GLY A 500 9.51 -28.99 7.58
CA GLY A 500 8.12 -29.41 7.38
C GLY A 500 7.12 -28.29 7.68
N VAL A 501 6.02 -28.26 6.93
CA VAL A 501 4.90 -27.34 7.14
C VAL A 501 3.59 -28.10 7.40
N SER A 502 2.55 -27.39 7.86
CA SER A 502 1.26 -28.02 8.19
C SER A 502 0.25 -27.85 7.07
N HIS A 503 0.32 -28.74 6.08
CA HIS A 503 -0.59 -28.76 4.92
C HIS A 503 -1.23 -30.16 4.75
N ASP A 504 -2.23 -30.29 3.89
CA ASP A 504 -2.92 -31.56 3.62
C ASP A 504 -2.34 -32.39 2.46
N ALA A 505 -1.06 -32.17 2.15
CA ALA A 505 -0.24 -33.01 1.27
C ALA A 505 0.45 -34.19 2.01
N ALA A 506 1.10 -35.08 1.25
CA ALA A 506 1.70 -36.34 1.74
C ALA A 506 2.87 -36.15 2.71
N ALA A 507 3.75 -35.20 2.41
CA ALA A 507 4.86 -34.75 3.25
C ALA A 507 5.35 -33.37 2.78
N PRO A 508 4.57 -32.30 3.02
CA PRO A 508 4.90 -30.96 2.55
C PRO A 508 6.13 -30.40 3.26
N GLN A 509 7.10 -29.93 2.47
CA GLN A 509 8.33 -29.34 2.98
C GLN A 509 8.68 -28.06 2.23
N PHE A 510 9.18 -27.06 2.94
CA PHE A 510 9.69 -25.82 2.38
C PHE A 510 11.17 -25.65 2.71
N TYR A 511 11.76 -24.55 2.22
CA TYR A 511 13.19 -24.38 2.12
C TYR A 511 13.65 -23.02 2.65
N ARG A 512 14.74 -23.03 3.42
CA ARG A 512 15.58 -21.86 3.67
C ARG A 512 16.88 -22.04 2.88
N PHE A 513 17.18 -21.07 2.04
CA PHE A 513 18.37 -21.02 1.21
C PHE A 513 19.41 -20.15 1.90
N TYR A 514 20.65 -20.61 2.00
CA TYR A 514 21.76 -19.88 2.59
C TYR A 514 22.90 -19.71 1.58
N LYS A 515 23.51 -18.53 1.58
CA LYS A 515 24.74 -18.23 0.84
C LYS A 515 25.51 -17.12 1.56
N ASP A 516 26.80 -17.37 1.84
CA ASP A 516 27.76 -16.38 2.37
C ASP A 516 27.30 -15.57 3.62
N GLY A 517 26.37 -16.12 4.41
CA GLY A 517 25.80 -15.49 5.62
C GLY A 517 24.42 -14.86 5.42
N HIS A 518 24.01 -14.69 4.17
CA HIS A 518 22.67 -14.28 3.76
C HIS A 518 21.74 -15.50 3.64
N SER A 519 20.43 -15.25 3.70
CA SER A 519 19.42 -16.28 3.52
C SER A 519 18.07 -15.77 3.03
N PHE A 520 17.39 -16.64 2.27
CA PHE A 520 16.02 -16.44 1.80
C PHE A 520 15.13 -17.60 2.25
N VAL A 521 13.91 -17.28 2.69
CA VAL A 521 12.93 -18.25 3.20
C VAL A 521 11.70 -18.30 2.31
N MET A 522 11.21 -19.50 2.01
CA MET A 522 9.85 -19.71 1.50
C MET A 522 8.99 -20.33 2.59
N LEU A 523 7.83 -19.75 2.88
CA LEU A 523 6.81 -20.30 3.77
C LEU A 523 5.43 -20.06 3.15
N THR A 524 5.01 -20.97 2.26
CA THR A 524 3.62 -21.03 1.79
C THR A 524 2.96 -22.35 2.18
N ASP A 525 1.67 -22.49 1.88
CA ASP A 525 0.92 -23.73 2.04
C ASP A 525 1.02 -24.29 3.46
N THR A 526 0.56 -23.52 4.44
CA THR A 526 0.56 -23.97 5.84
C THR A 526 -0.60 -23.40 6.63
N GLY A 527 -1.32 -24.22 7.40
CA GLY A 527 -2.38 -23.73 8.30
C GLY A 527 -1.85 -23.06 9.57
N TYR A 528 -0.57 -23.23 9.91
CA TYR A 528 0.11 -22.50 10.99
C TYR A 528 1.65 -22.57 10.84
N ALA A 529 2.38 -21.66 11.49
CA ALA A 529 3.82 -21.79 11.72
C ALA A 529 4.10 -22.19 13.17
N SER A 530 4.64 -23.40 13.37
CA SER A 530 5.03 -23.90 14.69
C SER A 530 6.24 -23.14 15.26
N GLU A 531 6.45 -23.18 16.58
CA GLU A 531 7.64 -22.58 17.22
C GLU A 531 8.96 -23.13 16.65
N HIS A 532 8.98 -24.41 16.25
CA HIS A 532 10.14 -25.01 15.57
C HIS A 532 10.38 -24.37 14.19
N VAL A 533 9.33 -24.20 13.38
CA VAL A 533 9.41 -23.54 12.08
C VAL A 533 9.83 -22.08 12.25
N ARG A 534 9.19 -21.33 13.15
CA ARG A 534 9.54 -19.93 13.50
C ARG A 534 11.02 -19.81 13.89
N GLY A 535 11.54 -20.75 14.68
CA GLY A 535 12.96 -20.84 15.03
C GLY A 535 13.89 -21.09 13.84
N THR A 536 13.53 -22.01 12.94
CA THR A 536 14.33 -22.32 11.73
C THR A 536 14.37 -21.16 10.74
N ILE A 537 13.28 -20.38 10.61
CA ILE A 537 13.16 -19.32 9.60
C ILE A 537 13.48 -17.90 10.08
N ARG A 538 13.81 -17.71 11.37
CA ARG A 538 14.06 -16.38 11.95
C ARG A 538 15.25 -15.65 11.32
N ASP A 539 15.13 -14.33 11.21
CA ASP A 539 16.14 -13.37 10.78
C ASP A 539 16.79 -13.79 9.44
N ALA A 540 15.96 -13.87 8.41
CA ALA A 540 16.40 -14.00 7.02
C ALA A 540 16.34 -12.64 6.31
N ASP A 541 17.15 -12.46 5.29
CA ASP A 541 17.30 -11.22 4.54
C ASP A 541 16.04 -10.95 3.69
N ALA A 542 15.40 -12.02 3.18
CA ALA A 542 14.05 -11.92 2.61
C ALA A 542 13.19 -13.18 2.78
N TYR A 543 11.88 -12.97 2.65
CA TYR A 543 10.84 -13.98 2.82
C TYR A 543 9.87 -13.98 1.63
N LEU A 544 9.41 -15.17 1.23
CA LEU A 544 8.12 -15.35 0.56
C LEU A 544 7.17 -15.99 1.58
N VAL A 545 6.15 -15.26 2.02
CA VAL A 545 5.21 -15.69 3.08
C VAL A 545 3.79 -15.78 2.52
N GLU A 546 3.05 -16.81 2.92
CA GLU A 546 1.65 -16.95 2.54
C GLU A 546 0.76 -15.85 3.13
N SER A 547 -0.08 -15.28 2.27
CA SER A 547 -1.19 -14.39 2.61
C SER A 547 -2.37 -14.85 1.75
N ASN A 548 -2.89 -16.04 2.07
CA ASN A 548 -3.77 -16.75 1.16
C ASN A 548 -5.14 -16.09 1.05
N HIS A 549 -5.75 -15.70 2.17
CA HIS A 549 -7.11 -15.20 2.19
C HIS A 549 -7.32 -14.13 3.26
N ASP A 550 -8.26 -13.25 2.99
CA ASP A 550 -8.93 -12.49 4.04
C ASP A 550 -9.99 -13.40 4.69
N LEU A 551 -10.07 -13.37 6.03
CA LEU A 551 -10.95 -14.25 6.80
C LEU A 551 -12.43 -14.04 6.46
N GLU A 552 -12.84 -12.80 6.20
CA GLU A 552 -14.23 -12.42 5.97
C GLU A 552 -14.62 -12.58 4.50
N MET A 553 -13.72 -12.26 3.56
CA MET A 553 -13.87 -12.66 2.16
C MET A 553 -14.03 -14.18 2.05
N LEU A 554 -13.25 -14.98 2.79
CA LEU A 554 -13.42 -16.43 2.80
C LEU A 554 -14.73 -16.87 3.46
N ARG A 555 -15.17 -16.23 4.55
CA ARG A 555 -16.45 -16.55 5.20
C ARG A 555 -17.65 -16.23 4.32
N MET A 556 -17.62 -15.12 3.60
CA MET A 556 -18.72 -14.63 2.76
C MET A 556 -18.67 -15.14 1.31
N GLY A 557 -17.49 -15.54 0.82
CA GLY A 557 -17.23 -15.94 -0.56
C GLY A 557 -18.00 -17.19 -1.03
N ALA A 558 -18.01 -17.44 -2.34
CA ALA A 558 -18.85 -18.47 -2.96
C ALA A 558 -18.43 -19.93 -2.68
N TYR A 559 -17.33 -20.16 -1.97
CA TYR A 559 -16.81 -21.52 -1.73
C TYR A 559 -17.78 -22.38 -0.88
N PRO A 560 -17.89 -23.70 -1.15
CA PRO A 560 -18.63 -24.60 -0.28
C PRO A 560 -18.07 -24.59 1.14
N TRP A 561 -18.94 -24.73 2.15
CA TRP A 561 -18.53 -24.70 3.57
C TRP A 561 -17.40 -25.68 3.91
N SER A 562 -17.39 -26.88 3.33
CA SER A 562 -16.31 -27.86 3.50
C SER A 562 -14.95 -27.38 2.99
N LEU A 563 -14.91 -26.57 1.93
CA LEU A 563 -13.67 -25.97 1.41
C LEU A 563 -13.22 -24.80 2.30
N LYS A 564 -14.15 -23.98 2.79
CA LYS A 564 -13.86 -22.92 3.79
C LYS A 564 -13.24 -23.51 5.06
N GLN A 565 -13.81 -24.61 5.58
CA GLN A 565 -13.26 -25.33 6.74
C GLN A 565 -11.88 -25.96 6.49
N ARG A 566 -11.60 -26.40 5.25
CA ARG A 566 -10.27 -26.91 4.86
C ARG A 566 -9.23 -25.79 4.89
N ILE A 567 -9.56 -24.63 4.32
CA ILE A 567 -8.65 -23.47 4.22
C ILE A 567 -8.37 -22.88 5.61
N LEU A 568 -9.40 -22.72 6.45
CA LEU A 568 -9.31 -22.18 7.82
C LEU A 568 -8.70 -23.15 8.86
N GLY A 569 -8.39 -24.39 8.49
CA GLY A 569 -7.93 -25.40 9.44
C GLY A 569 -6.40 -25.46 9.54
N ASP A 570 -5.89 -26.11 10.59
CA ASP A 570 -4.45 -26.31 10.84
C ASP A 570 -3.66 -26.94 9.67
N ARG A 571 -4.34 -27.51 8.68
CA ARG A 571 -3.76 -28.13 7.47
C ARG A 571 -4.11 -27.40 6.16
N GLY A 572 -4.66 -26.20 6.27
CA GLY A 572 -5.04 -25.32 5.17
C GLY A 572 -3.94 -24.34 4.84
N HIS A 573 -4.25 -23.05 4.99
CA HIS A 573 -3.43 -21.92 4.55
C HIS A 573 -3.46 -20.78 5.58
N LEU A 574 -2.41 -19.97 5.66
CA LEU A 574 -2.40 -18.76 6.49
C LEU A 574 -3.37 -17.71 5.92
N SER A 575 -4.18 -17.11 6.78
CA SER A 575 -4.88 -15.86 6.45
C SER A 575 -3.89 -14.69 6.34
N ASN A 576 -4.34 -13.54 5.83
CA ASN A 576 -3.54 -12.31 5.81
C ASN A 576 -3.05 -11.94 7.23
N ASP A 577 -3.93 -12.00 8.22
CA ASP A 577 -3.63 -11.73 9.62
C ASP A 577 -2.64 -12.74 10.20
N ASP A 578 -2.86 -14.05 9.97
CA ASP A 578 -1.98 -15.10 10.48
C ASP A 578 -0.58 -15.03 9.84
N GLY A 579 -0.50 -14.73 8.54
CA GLY A 579 0.75 -14.48 7.83
C GLY A 579 1.52 -13.30 8.43
N ALA A 580 0.84 -12.20 8.72
CA ALA A 580 1.45 -11.05 9.37
C ALA A 580 1.91 -11.33 10.82
N LEU A 581 1.12 -12.07 11.59
CA LEU A 581 1.50 -12.57 12.94
C LEU A 581 2.57 -13.67 12.92
N VAL A 582 2.85 -14.29 11.77
CA VAL A 582 4.06 -15.09 11.59
C VAL A 582 5.27 -14.17 11.43
N MET A 583 5.15 -13.12 10.63
CA MET A 583 6.24 -12.17 10.39
C MET A 583 6.70 -11.45 11.67
N THR A 584 5.79 -11.06 12.57
CA THR A 584 6.16 -10.37 13.84
C THR A 584 7.16 -11.13 14.71
N ASP A 585 7.19 -12.46 14.64
CA ASP A 585 8.00 -13.31 15.53
C ASP A 585 9.31 -13.80 14.89
N ILE A 586 9.48 -13.56 13.57
CA ILE A 586 10.61 -14.06 12.78
C ILE A 586 11.44 -12.98 12.11
N LEU A 587 10.92 -11.76 11.95
CA LEU A 587 11.69 -10.62 11.42
C LEU A 587 12.88 -10.27 12.32
N GLY A 588 13.94 -9.75 11.71
CA GLY A 588 15.16 -9.33 12.41
C GLY A 588 15.94 -8.26 11.64
N ASP A 589 17.07 -7.84 12.21
CA ASP A 589 17.90 -6.74 11.69
C ASP A 589 18.35 -6.93 10.24
N ARG A 590 18.49 -8.18 9.79
CA ARG A 590 18.89 -8.51 8.41
C ARG A 590 17.75 -8.38 7.41
N THR A 591 16.48 -8.50 7.81
CA THR A 591 15.39 -8.53 6.83
C THR A 591 15.26 -7.21 6.08
N LYS A 592 15.17 -7.32 4.74
CA LYS A 592 14.99 -6.21 3.78
C LYS A 592 13.74 -6.34 2.93
N ARG A 593 13.29 -7.56 2.58
CA ARG A 593 12.12 -7.75 1.72
C ARG A 593 11.17 -8.85 2.19
N ILE A 594 9.87 -8.58 2.12
CA ILE A 594 8.79 -9.55 2.37
C ILE A 594 7.93 -9.62 1.11
N TYR A 595 7.86 -10.79 0.48
CA TYR A 595 6.99 -11.06 -0.67
C TYR A 595 5.71 -11.76 -0.18
N LEU A 596 4.55 -11.17 -0.50
CA LEU A 596 3.24 -11.73 -0.19
C LEU A 596 2.85 -12.75 -1.24
N GLY A 597 2.95 -14.03 -0.86
CA GLY A 597 2.76 -15.19 -1.70
C GLY A 597 1.43 -15.88 -1.50
N HIS A 598 1.10 -16.73 -2.48
CA HIS A 598 0.03 -17.71 -2.42
C HIS A 598 -1.41 -17.16 -2.24
N LEU A 599 -1.67 -15.97 -2.76
CA LEU A 599 -2.98 -15.32 -2.69
C LEU A 599 -4.07 -16.13 -3.42
N SER A 600 -5.21 -16.27 -2.76
CA SER A 600 -6.47 -16.78 -3.30
C SER A 600 -7.09 -15.75 -4.23
N LYS A 601 -7.34 -16.16 -5.47
CA LYS A 601 -8.01 -15.31 -6.48
C LYS A 601 -9.45 -14.89 -6.09
N GLU A 602 -10.13 -15.70 -5.29
CA GLU A 602 -11.57 -15.56 -5.02
C GLU A 602 -11.87 -15.02 -3.61
N ASN A 603 -10.92 -15.16 -2.68
CA ASN A 603 -11.11 -14.82 -1.26
C ASN A 603 -9.99 -13.90 -0.73
N ASN A 604 -9.32 -13.16 -1.62
CA ASN A 604 -8.33 -12.15 -1.25
C ASN A 604 -8.24 -11.05 -2.32
N MET A 605 -7.57 -9.96 -1.98
CA MET A 605 -7.11 -8.91 -2.90
C MET A 605 -5.66 -8.55 -2.55
N LYS A 606 -4.83 -8.17 -3.53
CA LYS A 606 -3.42 -7.86 -3.28
C LYS A 606 -3.27 -6.71 -2.29
N GLU A 607 -4.05 -5.66 -2.54
CA GLU A 607 -4.13 -4.45 -1.75
C GLU A 607 -4.53 -4.76 -0.29
N LEU A 608 -5.46 -5.71 -0.10
CA LEU A 608 -5.92 -6.12 1.22
C LEU A 608 -4.87 -6.95 1.98
N ALA A 609 -4.17 -7.85 1.29
CA ALA A 609 -3.04 -8.59 1.87
C ALA A 609 -1.90 -7.63 2.25
N HIS A 610 -1.56 -6.69 1.37
CA HIS A 610 -0.55 -5.67 1.59
C HIS A 610 -0.88 -4.79 2.79
N MET A 611 -2.08 -4.19 2.81
CA MET A 611 -2.54 -3.35 3.93
C MET A 611 -2.59 -4.10 5.25
N THR A 612 -3.00 -5.37 5.25
CA THR A 612 -3.06 -6.18 6.49
C THR A 612 -1.66 -6.48 7.02
N MET A 613 -0.69 -6.79 6.14
CA MET A 613 0.71 -6.95 6.52
C MET A 613 1.31 -5.64 7.04
N GLU A 614 1.18 -4.55 6.27
CA GLU A 614 1.72 -3.23 6.63
C GLU A 614 1.13 -2.70 7.95
N GLU A 615 -0.19 -2.70 8.10
CA GLU A 615 -0.84 -2.25 9.34
C GLU A 615 -0.47 -3.12 10.54
N THR A 616 -0.35 -4.43 10.37
CA THR A 616 0.01 -5.33 11.47
C THR A 616 1.45 -5.11 11.88
N LEU A 617 2.40 -5.12 10.95
CA LEU A 617 3.82 -4.89 11.28
C LEU A 617 4.05 -3.49 11.89
N THR A 618 3.37 -2.46 11.36
CA THR A 618 3.38 -1.11 11.94
C THR A 618 2.79 -1.06 13.36
N ARG A 619 1.77 -1.87 13.65
CA ARG A 619 1.11 -1.96 14.98
C ARG A 619 2.00 -2.59 16.06
N TYR A 620 2.97 -3.41 15.64
CA TYR A 620 4.03 -4.01 16.46
C TYR A 620 5.35 -3.20 16.39
N ASP A 621 5.31 -1.95 15.91
CA ASP A 621 6.44 -1.02 15.85
C ASP A 621 7.64 -1.53 15.02
N LEU A 622 7.38 -2.38 14.02
CA LEU A 622 8.38 -2.89 13.09
C LEU A 622 8.57 -1.93 11.91
N GLY A 623 9.82 -1.81 11.42
CA GLY A 623 10.25 -0.80 10.46
C GLY A 623 9.79 -0.99 9.01
N VAL A 624 8.48 -1.11 8.76
CA VAL A 624 7.92 -1.12 7.39
C VAL A 624 8.30 0.18 6.68
N ASN A 625 8.70 0.09 5.41
CA ASN A 625 9.17 1.19 4.57
C ASN A 625 10.43 1.94 5.09
N HIS A 626 11.08 1.41 6.13
CA HIS A 626 12.29 2.00 6.76
C HIS A 626 13.45 1.01 6.87
N GLN A 627 13.19 -0.19 7.35
CA GLN A 627 14.15 -1.31 7.51
C GLN A 627 13.95 -2.37 6.43
N PHE A 628 12.69 -2.63 6.07
CA PHE A 628 12.28 -3.57 5.03
C PHE A 628 11.07 -3.05 4.25
N GLN A 629 10.85 -3.63 3.06
CA GLN A 629 9.73 -3.34 2.18
C GLN A 629 8.85 -4.58 1.96
N ILE A 630 7.56 -4.36 1.75
CA ILE A 630 6.56 -5.38 1.41
C ILE A 630 6.33 -5.34 -0.10
N PHE A 631 6.29 -6.50 -0.75
CA PHE A 631 6.11 -6.64 -2.19
C PHE A 631 4.99 -7.64 -2.49
N ASP A 632 4.13 -7.30 -3.45
CA ASP A 632 3.08 -8.19 -3.91
C ASP A 632 3.62 -9.15 -4.98
N THR A 633 3.18 -10.40 -4.95
CA THR A 633 3.44 -11.36 -6.03
C THR A 633 2.26 -11.41 -7.01
N ASP A 634 2.43 -12.11 -8.14
CA ASP A 634 1.39 -12.28 -9.15
C ASP A 634 1.35 -13.74 -9.64
N PRO A 635 0.19 -14.31 -9.98
CA PRO A 635 0.10 -15.65 -10.55
C PRO A 635 0.55 -15.72 -12.02
N ASP A 636 0.63 -14.58 -12.72
CA ASP A 636 0.86 -14.46 -14.15
C ASP A 636 2.06 -13.57 -14.52
N SER A 637 2.76 -12.95 -13.57
CA SER A 637 3.85 -12.00 -13.83
C SER A 637 5.02 -12.22 -12.86
N ALA A 638 6.24 -12.23 -13.36
CA ALA A 638 7.42 -12.33 -12.51
C ALA A 638 7.66 -11.04 -11.70
N THR A 639 8.19 -11.15 -10.49
CA THR A 639 8.74 -9.99 -9.76
C THR A 639 10.00 -9.46 -10.46
N GLU A 640 10.55 -8.35 -9.99
CA GLU A 640 11.92 -7.97 -10.34
C GLU A 640 12.93 -8.98 -9.79
N LEU A 641 14.14 -9.01 -10.35
CA LEU A 641 15.27 -9.77 -9.81
C LEU A 641 15.78 -9.06 -8.55
N TYR A 642 15.79 -9.76 -7.42
CA TYR A 642 16.34 -9.25 -6.17
C TYR A 642 17.64 -9.98 -5.84
N ALA A 643 18.70 -9.25 -5.50
CA ALA A 643 19.99 -9.83 -5.14
C ALA A 643 20.30 -9.58 -3.65
N ILE A 644 20.82 -10.61 -2.98
CA ILE A 644 21.20 -10.62 -1.56
C ILE A 644 22.68 -10.99 -1.43
#